data_AF-A0A0D8I8M4-F1
#
_entry.id   AF-A0A0D8I8M4-F1
#
_cell.length_a   1.000
_cell.length_b   1.000
_cell.length_c   1.000
_cell.angle_alpha   90.00
_cell.angle_beta   90.00
_cell.angle_gamma   90.00
#
_symmetry.space_group_name_H-M   'P 1'
#
loop_
_entity.id
_entity.type
_entity.pdbx_description
1 polymer ?
#
loop_
_entity_poly.entity_id
_entity_poly.type
_entity_poly.pdbx_seq_one_letter_code
_entity_poly.pdbx_strand_id
1 'polypeptide(L)'
;MVKNKARLISILLLVVMIISIIPQTAYASSGFTPVNGISSAGGSGKTPGSPTPGGNSGVWSSRFQGFRITILGYDAAPAFTFMGKDYLDLVFSYDNIDSMDYFGDNHKLGVLRNIYESKNELNTKILSISDINTLLNKGNLITSVPKGADLSNAINNFKSSKIPYPLDLVGGNWISYGNEIKNVFYGSSDKLDINALLYVILNLATVNAENNTVDSLWQPKSDAFLYSDTFTTEELAQLRKGAIKPIELMASKGLGISIEPIIWNKLRISKEQYSYGVYGTQTSIGWIVDWLETPDSNGKVWFNPTAGKGTGGYDTSLFGRMGRRSMVAKGLSFTFYAYRDGAGKVITDYEWTISPPNDTGQSITNKVVSDIQPGWSLHLYRLKAGDESSTQTFDTPEGNNPHPAPDPSSIPLANNEKPEQRNINIIKTYEEDGNHVGTYSRNNNPQRIIIQNEIEYKVDEWFISRDYVNVNESTTWTQIKSNTSSSSSGKSTTTVKVEEPNTTLYVKLIKKTEVVGDADLVIRESQITKAIDTMNPNIPNWGAKTMNFNYQSLSGTCDYIEYCGGCRGNSEDGYWCPGHRCGKSFVLRDTDYDYHFKNIAPIKEKLLANVGVFKALNTTGDDASGNRSSLSAGTDGVSSFNYQMVLWRGKDVPTLASYKENSSHVLNTLLSRYGKQPVGSRTNERVYFERLDTELDMDNSIGDYFTDSKCPEHSSYGLSSTAKNSNKLQYNGDVTIQSYTGVQHKIGNAVTTNSTNIFAALIGKPVSVKFSGGTIVTSSKAVKFYPYIRMTYQLPAKSDNDRINVNVLSQWISELYPHSFAEAAWGSTKDINMNLTSVQWSTHQKAIQGTDGWQGTNKVLPGGSIYNLDTKNQNTYVSVITWQPYIEDEIANKVLTEGGASYKLTDTIAPHDELAKTAEKALDNWRVVQYIEKNTKASNAFNGLKVTGGNVSLNSLGLPNKSSTEDKYYMKPADVGGIASQGDVDIINKTVIEIHYKIVADVEGNITVYRKRDGSGWVEIDRLNKTQGIDALSPESKALNDRTQIITNLITVLTRNEGNDKTASWATSDGKWYNEAFDGINYVRRETCFEIGFVDSPIRSAALDPNLTPVNKGQSDLFSTAFISQFRMNDKSDAYSSEVSGYVGKFKGQNVILNGAENMFKTRVFSIPNVNVQDIKGN
;
A
#
# COMPACT_ATOMS: atom_id res chain seq x y z
N MET A 1 -32.20 -72.63 -37.38
CA MET A 1 -31.13 -71.71 -37.83
C MET A 1 -31.18 -70.32 -37.13
N VAL A 2 -31.62 -70.24 -35.86
CA VAL A 2 -31.50 -69.02 -35.02
C VAL A 2 -30.70 -69.27 -33.72
N LYS A 3 -30.29 -70.52 -33.43
CA LYS A 3 -29.59 -70.86 -32.17
C LYS A 3 -28.05 -70.77 -32.18
N ASN A 4 -27.39 -70.59 -33.32
CA ASN A 4 -25.91 -70.52 -33.38
C ASN A 4 -25.32 -69.10 -33.45
N LYS A 5 -26.12 -68.04 -33.64
CA LYS A 5 -25.63 -66.65 -33.60
C LYS A 5 -25.57 -66.05 -32.18
N ALA A 6 -26.38 -66.54 -31.24
CA ALA A 6 -26.34 -66.08 -29.85
C ALA A 6 -25.09 -66.59 -29.08
N ARG A 7 -24.60 -67.80 -29.38
CA ARG A 7 -23.39 -68.35 -28.74
C ARG A 7 -22.09 -67.64 -29.15
N LEU A 8 -22.02 -67.11 -30.37
CA LEU A 8 -20.83 -66.37 -30.84
C LEU A 8 -20.72 -64.98 -30.20
N ILE A 9 -21.85 -64.33 -29.90
CA ILE A 9 -21.86 -63.01 -29.24
C ILE A 9 -21.59 -63.13 -27.74
N SER A 10 -22.09 -64.18 -27.07
CA SER A 10 -21.78 -64.42 -25.65
C SER A 10 -20.32 -64.84 -25.42
N ILE A 11 -19.68 -65.53 -26.36
CA ILE A 11 -18.25 -65.87 -26.26
C ILE A 11 -17.36 -64.64 -26.52
N LEU A 12 -17.73 -63.75 -27.45
CA LEU A 12 -16.99 -62.49 -27.65
C LEU A 12 -17.06 -61.57 -26.42
N LEU A 13 -18.21 -61.50 -25.75
CA LEU A 13 -18.38 -60.71 -24.53
C LEU A 13 -17.64 -61.30 -23.31
N LEU A 14 -17.49 -62.62 -23.25
CA LEU A 14 -16.71 -63.29 -22.20
C LEU A 14 -15.19 -63.12 -22.41
N VAL A 15 -14.71 -63.11 -23.67
CA VAL A 15 -13.30 -62.85 -23.99
C VAL A 15 -12.92 -61.39 -23.70
N VAL A 16 -13.84 -60.44 -23.87
CA VAL A 16 -13.60 -59.04 -23.47
C VAL A 16 -13.61 -58.86 -21.94
N MET A 17 -14.37 -59.66 -21.18
CA MET A 17 -14.33 -59.64 -19.70
C MET A 17 -13.12 -60.35 -19.08
N ILE A 18 -12.48 -61.30 -19.78
CA ILE A 18 -11.31 -62.03 -19.25
C ILE A 18 -9.98 -61.31 -19.57
N ILE A 19 -9.93 -60.39 -20.55
CA ILE A 19 -8.74 -59.54 -20.80
C ILE A 19 -8.55 -58.46 -19.72
N SER A 20 -9.55 -58.23 -18.85
CA SER A 20 -9.45 -57.29 -17.72
C SER A 20 -8.91 -57.88 -16.41
N ILE A 21 -8.45 -59.13 -16.37
CA ILE A 21 -7.93 -59.76 -15.14
C ILE A 21 -6.61 -60.49 -15.40
N ILE A 22 -5.54 -59.96 -14.77
CA ILE A 22 -4.18 -60.48 -14.53
C ILE A 22 -3.06 -59.96 -15.47
N PRO A 23 -1.94 -59.50 -14.89
CA PRO A 23 -0.97 -58.63 -15.52
C PRO A 23 0.22 -59.43 -16.09
N GLN A 24 0.61 -59.15 -17.32
CA GLN A 24 1.93 -59.60 -17.82
C GLN A 24 2.60 -58.48 -18.62
N THR A 25 3.41 -57.73 -17.88
CA THR A 25 4.82 -57.47 -18.17
C THR A 25 5.24 -57.66 -19.63
N ALA A 26 5.34 -56.55 -20.34
CA ALA A 26 6.41 -56.37 -21.30
C ALA A 26 7.66 -55.93 -20.52
N TYR A 27 8.65 -56.81 -20.40
CA TYR A 27 10.01 -56.40 -20.06
C TYR A 27 10.75 -56.08 -21.36
N ALA A 28 11.05 -54.80 -21.58
CA ALA A 28 12.20 -54.36 -22.37
C ALA A 28 12.57 -52.92 -21.97
N SER A 29 13.77 -52.82 -21.38
CA SER A 29 14.70 -51.67 -21.39
C SER A 29 14.16 -50.25 -21.17
N SER A 30 14.56 -49.65 -20.03
CA SER A 30 14.93 -48.23 -19.92
C SER A 30 14.05 -47.23 -20.69
N GLY A 31 13.00 -46.70 -20.04
CA GLY A 31 12.34 -45.49 -20.50
C GLY A 31 10.83 -45.49 -20.29
N PHE A 32 10.38 -44.68 -19.33
CA PHE A 32 9.05 -44.09 -19.18
C PHE A 32 8.00 -44.42 -20.26
N THR A 33 6.94 -45.13 -19.87
CA THR A 33 5.66 -45.15 -20.62
C THR A 33 4.58 -44.45 -19.78
N PRO A 34 4.14 -43.23 -20.14
CA PRO A 34 3.15 -42.47 -19.37
C PRO A 34 1.73 -42.99 -19.67
N VAL A 35 1.01 -43.42 -18.62
CA VAL A 35 -0.39 -43.86 -18.72
C VAL A 35 -1.27 -42.90 -17.93
N ASN A 36 -2.07 -42.11 -18.66
CA ASN A 36 -3.30 -41.42 -18.26
C ASN A 36 -3.39 -40.93 -16.80
N GLY A 37 -2.95 -39.69 -16.57
CA GLY A 37 -3.17 -38.98 -15.30
C GLY A 37 -2.37 -37.68 -15.11
N ILE A 38 -1.59 -37.25 -16.10
CA ILE A 38 -0.69 -36.10 -16.01
C ILE A 38 -1.37 -34.90 -16.68
N SER A 39 -2.11 -34.11 -15.90
CA SER A 39 -2.73 -32.87 -16.36
C SER A 39 -1.78 -31.68 -16.15
N SER A 40 -1.39 -31.04 -17.24
CA SER A 40 -0.63 -29.78 -17.28
C SER A 40 -1.56 -28.60 -16.97
N ALA A 41 -1.33 -27.87 -15.87
CA ALA A 41 -2.15 -26.73 -15.47
C ALA A 41 -1.54 -25.37 -15.87
N GLY A 42 -1.94 -24.81 -17.02
CA GLY A 42 -1.62 -23.44 -17.44
C GLY A 42 -2.89 -22.58 -17.52
N GLY A 43 -2.92 -21.41 -16.88
CA GLY A 43 -4.16 -20.69 -16.54
C GLY A 43 -4.46 -19.38 -17.28
N SER A 44 -5.60 -18.76 -16.93
CA SER A 44 -5.81 -17.29 -16.78
C SER A 44 -7.26 -17.01 -16.33
N GLY A 45 -7.47 -16.03 -15.45
CA GLY A 45 -8.76 -15.31 -15.39
C GLY A 45 -9.61 -15.54 -14.14
N LYS A 46 -10.19 -14.45 -13.64
CA LYS A 46 -11.09 -14.34 -12.50
C LYS A 46 -12.45 -15.01 -12.81
N THR A 47 -13.14 -15.50 -11.79
CA THR A 47 -14.43 -16.26 -11.79
C THR A 47 -14.32 -17.76 -12.20
N PRO A 48 -15.16 -18.66 -11.61
CA PRO A 48 -15.06 -20.10 -11.84
C PRO A 48 -15.48 -20.43 -13.27
N GLY A 49 -14.50 -20.74 -14.12
CA GLY A 49 -14.71 -21.08 -15.53
C GLY A 49 -13.49 -21.80 -16.12
N SER A 50 -13.77 -22.87 -16.85
CA SER A 50 -12.86 -23.86 -17.47
C SER A 50 -11.56 -23.29 -18.05
N PRO A 51 -10.38 -23.59 -17.46
CA PRO A 51 -9.10 -23.25 -18.08
C PRO A 51 -8.81 -24.20 -19.25
N THR A 52 -8.42 -23.63 -20.41
CA THR A 52 -7.90 -24.39 -21.56
C THR A 52 -6.36 -24.39 -21.53
N PRO A 53 -5.68 -25.48 -21.94
CA PRO A 53 -4.25 -25.69 -21.64
C PRO A 53 -3.32 -24.72 -22.37
N GLY A 54 -2.53 -23.95 -21.62
CA GLY A 54 -1.46 -23.09 -22.15
C GLY A 54 -0.05 -23.62 -21.85
N GLY A 55 0.53 -24.36 -22.79
CA GLY A 55 1.97 -24.49 -23.15
C GLY A 55 3.09 -24.80 -22.14
N ASN A 56 3.13 -24.24 -20.92
CA ASN A 56 4.39 -24.04 -20.18
C ASN A 56 4.41 -24.50 -18.69
N SER A 57 3.36 -25.13 -18.17
CA SER A 57 3.23 -25.51 -16.74
C SER A 57 3.92 -26.84 -16.39
N GLY A 58 4.40 -26.97 -15.16
CA GLY A 58 4.90 -28.25 -14.62
C GLY A 58 3.77 -29.27 -14.41
N VAL A 59 4.15 -30.49 -14.03
CA VAL A 59 3.23 -31.63 -13.88
C VAL A 59 3.10 -31.97 -12.40
N TRP A 60 1.88 -32.18 -11.96
CA TRP A 60 1.55 -32.64 -10.62
C TRP A 60 0.50 -33.77 -10.71
N SER A 61 0.40 -34.57 -9.66
CA SER A 61 -0.44 -35.76 -9.61
C SER A 61 -1.60 -35.45 -8.68
N SER A 62 -2.82 -35.50 -9.21
CA SER A 62 -4.02 -35.36 -8.39
C SER A 62 -4.13 -36.43 -7.30
N ARG A 63 -3.45 -37.58 -7.45
CA ARG A 63 -3.48 -38.68 -6.47
C ARG A 63 -2.42 -38.56 -5.38
N PHE A 64 -1.42 -37.69 -5.57
CA PHE A 64 -0.27 -37.57 -4.68
C PHE A 64 -0.31 -36.24 -3.93
N GLN A 65 -1.28 -36.15 -3.03
CA GLN A 65 -1.54 -35.00 -2.17
C GLN A 65 -1.63 -35.47 -0.71
N GLY A 66 -1.59 -34.53 0.21
CA GLY A 66 -1.74 -34.83 1.63
C GLY A 66 -1.73 -33.59 2.51
N PHE A 67 -1.51 -33.80 3.80
CA PHE A 67 -1.50 -32.76 4.82
C PHE A 67 -0.29 -32.94 5.74
N ARG A 68 0.49 -31.89 5.95
CA ARG A 68 1.50 -31.83 7.00
C ARG A 68 0.87 -31.22 8.24
N ILE A 69 0.95 -31.91 9.36
CA ILE A 69 0.45 -31.48 10.66
C ILE A 69 1.63 -31.17 11.57
N THR A 70 1.58 -30.02 12.25
CA THR A 70 2.60 -29.59 13.21
C THR A 70 1.96 -28.95 14.43
N ILE A 71 2.51 -29.24 15.60
CA ILE A 71 2.15 -28.57 16.86
C ILE A 71 3.17 -27.47 17.12
N LEU A 72 2.70 -26.24 17.27
CA LEU A 72 3.51 -25.03 17.31
C LEU A 72 3.58 -24.44 18.72
N GLY A 73 4.80 -24.05 19.11
CA GLY A 73 5.08 -23.22 20.28
C GLY A 73 4.78 -21.73 20.02
N TYR A 74 5.08 -20.91 21.03
CA TYR A 74 4.87 -19.45 20.98
C TYR A 74 5.84 -18.72 20.02
N ASP A 75 6.91 -19.39 19.61
CA ASP A 75 7.89 -18.96 18.60
C ASP A 75 7.59 -19.53 17.20
N ALA A 76 6.43 -20.19 17.02
CA ALA A 76 6.04 -20.91 15.82
C ALA A 76 6.94 -22.12 15.47
N ALA A 77 7.80 -22.57 16.39
CA ALA A 77 8.59 -23.78 16.28
C ALA A 77 7.77 -25.04 16.61
N PRO A 78 8.16 -26.23 16.12
CA PRO A 78 7.58 -27.50 16.58
C PRO A 78 7.75 -27.66 18.10
N ALA A 79 6.64 -27.82 18.83
CA ALA A 79 6.62 -28.05 20.27
C ALA A 79 6.44 -29.53 20.65
N PHE A 80 5.98 -30.36 19.71
CA PHE A 80 5.84 -31.80 19.86
C PHE A 80 6.47 -32.52 18.66
N THR A 81 6.92 -33.75 18.90
CA THR A 81 7.31 -34.69 17.86
C THR A 81 6.24 -35.77 17.69
N PHE A 82 6.04 -36.25 16.47
CA PHE A 82 5.28 -37.46 16.15
C PHE A 82 6.26 -38.59 15.83
N MET A 83 6.28 -39.64 16.66
CA MET A 83 7.22 -40.77 16.51
C MET A 83 8.70 -40.32 16.36
N GLY A 84 9.10 -39.27 17.10
CA GLY A 84 10.46 -38.73 17.08
C GLY A 84 10.78 -37.81 15.89
N LYS A 85 9.78 -37.42 15.10
CA LYS A 85 9.91 -36.44 14.00
C LYS A 85 9.05 -35.21 14.27
N ASP A 86 9.47 -34.00 13.87
CA ASP A 86 8.73 -32.76 14.17
C ASP A 86 7.38 -32.64 13.44
N TYR A 87 7.18 -33.41 12.36
CA TYR A 87 5.97 -33.35 11.53
C TYR A 87 5.33 -34.72 11.29
N LEU A 88 4.02 -34.69 11.06
CA LEU A 88 3.24 -35.82 10.52
C LEU A 88 2.71 -35.45 9.13
N ASP A 89 3.09 -36.22 8.12
CA ASP A 89 2.58 -36.08 6.75
C ASP A 89 1.52 -37.17 6.50
N LEU A 90 0.24 -36.77 6.48
CA LEU A 90 -0.90 -37.62 6.13
C LEU A 90 -1.16 -37.58 4.63
N VAL A 91 -0.80 -38.64 3.90
CA VAL A 91 -0.93 -38.72 2.44
C VAL A 91 -2.10 -39.60 2.00
N PHE A 92 -2.65 -39.32 0.82
CA PHE A 92 -3.73 -40.14 0.25
C PHE A 92 -3.21 -41.46 -0.38
N SER A 93 -1.96 -41.48 -0.86
CA SER A 93 -1.32 -42.65 -1.48
C SER A 93 0.20 -42.62 -1.30
N TYR A 94 0.87 -43.78 -1.40
CA TYR A 94 2.33 -43.90 -1.48
C TYR A 94 2.84 -44.09 -2.91
N ASP A 95 1.99 -44.04 -3.92
CA ASP A 95 2.36 -44.32 -5.30
C ASP A 95 3.60 -43.52 -5.74
N ASN A 96 4.67 -44.21 -6.15
CA ASN A 96 5.94 -43.63 -6.58
C ASN A 96 6.70 -42.82 -5.51
N ILE A 97 6.33 -42.90 -4.22
CA ILE A 97 6.99 -42.14 -3.16
C ILE A 97 8.49 -42.39 -3.12
N ASP A 98 8.93 -43.65 -3.29
CA ASP A 98 10.33 -44.07 -3.23
C ASP A 98 11.18 -43.64 -4.45
N SER A 99 10.55 -43.04 -5.47
CA SER A 99 11.23 -42.54 -6.68
C SER A 99 11.37 -41.02 -6.72
N MET A 100 11.18 -40.36 -5.58
CA MET A 100 11.14 -38.91 -5.43
C MET A 100 12.42 -38.38 -4.81
N ASP A 101 12.74 -37.13 -5.15
CA ASP A 101 13.71 -36.33 -4.42
C ASP A 101 12.98 -35.69 -3.22
N TYR A 102 13.49 -35.97 -2.02
CA TYR A 102 12.85 -35.54 -0.78
C TYR A 102 13.47 -34.26 -0.26
N PHE A 103 12.63 -33.35 0.20
CA PHE A 103 13.08 -32.07 0.75
C PHE A 103 12.45 -31.80 2.12
N GLY A 104 13.32 -31.51 3.08
CA GLY A 104 13.03 -31.15 4.46
C GLY A 104 14.34 -30.71 5.12
N ASP A 105 14.41 -30.17 6.31
CA ASP A 105 13.39 -29.79 7.27
C ASP A 105 14.11 -28.87 8.29
N ASN A 106 13.52 -27.70 8.54
CA ASN A 106 13.79 -26.75 9.65
C ASN A 106 13.30 -25.32 9.37
N HIS A 107 12.47 -25.10 8.34
CA HIS A 107 12.04 -23.74 8.01
C HIS A 107 11.05 -23.11 8.99
N LYS A 108 10.66 -23.80 10.07
CA LYS A 108 9.97 -23.14 11.20
C LYS A 108 10.94 -22.37 12.12
N LEU A 109 12.25 -22.58 11.97
CA LEU A 109 13.32 -21.97 12.77
C LEU A 109 14.33 -21.16 11.95
N GLY A 110 14.12 -20.98 10.65
CA GLY A 110 15.07 -20.26 9.79
C GLY A 110 16.39 -21.00 9.52
N VAL A 111 16.47 -22.32 9.77
CA VAL A 111 17.67 -23.12 9.51
C VAL A 111 17.55 -23.93 8.21
N LEU A 112 18.70 -24.15 7.56
CA LEU A 112 18.93 -24.78 6.24
C LEU A 112 17.94 -25.91 5.87
N ARG A 113 17.41 -25.88 4.64
CA ARG A 113 16.70 -27.02 4.04
C ARG A 113 17.71 -27.87 3.26
N ASN A 114 17.64 -29.19 3.41
CA ASN A 114 18.55 -30.12 2.75
C ASN A 114 17.79 -30.97 1.70
N ILE A 115 18.56 -31.53 0.76
CA ILE A 115 18.10 -32.58 -0.14
C ILE A 115 18.37 -33.91 0.56
N TYR A 116 17.37 -34.77 0.61
CA TYR A 116 17.49 -36.12 1.15
C TYR A 116 17.27 -37.15 0.05
N GLU A 117 18.10 -38.20 0.06
CA GLU A 117 18.03 -39.30 -0.91
C GLU A 117 16.98 -40.34 -0.50
N SER A 118 16.45 -40.25 0.73
CA SER A 118 15.50 -41.21 1.29
C SER A 118 14.43 -40.54 2.16
N LYS A 119 13.18 -41.02 2.05
CA LYS A 119 12.06 -40.56 2.90
C LYS A 119 12.33 -40.71 4.41
N ASN A 120 13.20 -41.65 4.79
CA ASN A 120 13.49 -41.93 6.19
C ASN A 120 14.35 -40.83 6.85
N GLU A 121 15.07 -40.06 6.04
CA GLU A 121 15.94 -38.95 6.48
C GLU A 121 15.15 -37.68 6.77
N LEU A 122 13.89 -37.60 6.30
CA LEU A 122 13.04 -36.44 6.52
C LEU A 122 12.74 -36.19 8.00
N ASN A 123 12.67 -34.90 8.37
CA ASN A 123 12.04 -34.30 9.56
C ASN A 123 10.55 -34.64 9.80
N THR A 124 9.99 -35.56 9.02
CA THR A 124 8.55 -35.86 9.01
C THR A 124 8.32 -37.36 8.99
N LYS A 125 7.23 -37.78 9.63
CA LYS A 125 6.72 -39.14 9.51
C LYS A 125 5.62 -39.16 8.46
N ILE A 126 5.83 -39.89 7.36
CA ILE A 126 4.83 -40.05 6.30
C ILE A 126 3.97 -41.28 6.57
N LEU A 127 2.66 -41.10 6.64
CA LEU A 127 1.67 -42.16 6.80
C LEU A 127 0.48 -41.94 5.87
N SER A 128 -0.05 -43.00 5.27
CA SER A 128 -1.26 -42.90 4.46
C SER A 128 -2.51 -42.86 5.35
N ILE A 129 -3.53 -42.13 4.88
CA ILE A 129 -4.84 -42.08 5.55
C ILE A 129 -5.44 -43.50 5.66
N SER A 130 -5.26 -44.32 4.63
CA SER A 130 -5.73 -45.71 4.61
C SER A 130 -5.04 -46.58 5.67
N ASP A 131 -3.74 -46.41 5.89
CA ASP A 131 -2.98 -47.22 6.85
C ASP A 131 -3.40 -46.92 8.27
N ILE A 132 -3.50 -45.64 8.65
CA ILE A 132 -3.92 -45.28 10.00
C ILE A 132 -5.36 -45.76 10.25
N ASN A 133 -6.28 -45.61 9.28
CA ASN A 133 -7.62 -46.18 9.38
C ASN A 133 -7.56 -47.71 9.57
N THR A 134 -6.70 -48.41 8.82
CA THR A 134 -6.55 -49.87 8.94
C THR A 134 -5.98 -50.27 10.31
N LEU A 135 -4.98 -49.54 10.81
CA LEU A 135 -4.36 -49.81 12.10
C LEU A 135 -5.32 -49.53 13.27
N LEU A 136 -6.13 -48.48 13.19
CA LEU A 136 -7.21 -48.19 14.15
C LEU A 136 -8.27 -49.29 14.15
N ASN A 137 -8.73 -49.72 12.97
CA ASN A 137 -9.74 -50.80 12.86
C ASN A 137 -9.22 -52.16 13.34
N LYS A 138 -7.91 -52.42 13.22
CA LYS A 138 -7.26 -53.64 13.73
C LYS A 138 -6.91 -53.56 15.22
N GLY A 139 -7.08 -52.39 15.86
CA GLY A 139 -6.68 -52.15 17.25
C GLY A 139 -5.16 -52.05 17.46
N ASN A 140 -4.36 -51.99 16.39
CA ASN A 140 -2.90 -51.80 16.48
C ASN A 140 -2.53 -50.36 16.85
N LEU A 141 -3.37 -49.41 16.45
CA LEU A 141 -3.38 -48.06 17.00
C LEU A 141 -4.66 -47.87 17.80
N ILE A 142 -4.55 -47.10 18.87
CA ILE A 142 -5.69 -46.64 19.66
C ILE A 142 -5.76 -45.11 19.61
N THR A 143 -6.94 -44.58 19.90
CA THR A 143 -7.19 -43.15 19.98
C THR A 143 -8.34 -42.88 20.94
N SER A 144 -8.57 -41.63 21.28
CA SER A 144 -9.67 -41.22 22.15
C SER A 144 -10.31 -39.92 21.68
N VAL A 145 -11.61 -39.83 21.94
CA VAL A 145 -12.45 -38.64 21.69
C VAL A 145 -13.06 -38.16 23.01
N PRO A 146 -13.54 -36.91 23.09
CA PRO A 146 -14.16 -36.37 24.30
C PRO A 146 -15.35 -37.20 24.80
N LYS A 147 -15.65 -37.09 26.08
CA LYS A 147 -16.82 -37.74 26.69
C LYS A 147 -18.11 -37.28 25.99
N GLY A 148 -18.89 -38.24 25.47
CA GLY A 148 -20.11 -37.98 24.71
C GLY A 148 -19.95 -38.01 23.19
N ALA A 149 -18.71 -38.10 22.68
CA ALA A 149 -18.44 -38.36 21.27
C ALA A 149 -18.54 -39.85 20.93
N ASP A 150 -18.90 -40.16 19.69
CA ASP A 150 -18.91 -41.53 19.18
C ASP A 150 -17.56 -41.81 18.51
N LEU A 151 -16.73 -42.60 19.19
CA LEU A 151 -15.40 -42.99 18.71
C LEU A 151 -15.45 -43.66 17.34
N SER A 152 -16.48 -44.47 17.06
CA SER A 152 -16.63 -45.14 15.77
C SER A 152 -16.93 -44.15 14.66
N ASN A 153 -17.74 -43.12 14.94
CA ASN A 153 -18.03 -42.05 13.98
C ASN A 153 -16.80 -41.18 13.72
N ALA A 154 -16.04 -40.83 14.77
CA ALA A 154 -14.80 -40.07 14.62
C ALA A 154 -13.73 -40.85 13.83
N ILE A 155 -13.56 -42.15 14.09
CA ILE A 155 -12.68 -43.01 13.28
C ILE A 155 -13.19 -43.14 11.84
N ASN A 156 -14.50 -43.19 11.63
CA ASN A 156 -15.08 -43.23 10.27
C ASN A 156 -14.79 -41.96 9.45
N ASN A 157 -14.61 -40.80 10.10
CA ASN A 157 -14.16 -39.57 9.43
C ASN A 157 -12.71 -39.67 8.94
N PHE A 158 -11.93 -40.63 9.45
CA PHE A 158 -10.57 -40.96 9.00
C PHE A 158 -10.54 -41.73 7.66
N LYS A 159 -11.68 -42.03 7.03
CA LYS A 159 -11.69 -42.68 5.71
C LYS A 159 -11.26 -41.70 4.62
N SER A 160 -10.41 -42.16 3.70
CA SER A 160 -9.94 -41.34 2.56
C SER A 160 -11.08 -40.79 1.69
N SER A 161 -12.24 -41.48 1.64
CA SER A 161 -13.45 -41.01 0.94
C SER A 161 -14.18 -39.86 1.64
N LYS A 162 -13.84 -39.55 2.90
CA LYS A 162 -14.45 -38.49 3.72
C LYS A 162 -13.60 -37.24 3.79
N ILE A 163 -12.30 -37.35 3.54
CA ILE A 163 -11.37 -36.23 3.53
C ILE A 163 -11.17 -35.81 2.06
N PRO A 164 -11.64 -34.64 1.63
CA PRO A 164 -11.41 -34.17 0.27
C PRO A 164 -9.92 -33.94 0.00
N TYR A 165 -9.51 -34.09 -1.26
CA TYR A 165 -8.18 -33.64 -1.68
C TYR A 165 -8.07 -32.11 -1.48
N PRO A 166 -6.89 -31.58 -1.10
CA PRO A 166 -6.65 -30.14 -1.06
C PRO A 166 -7.06 -29.45 -2.37
N LEU A 167 -6.78 -30.11 -3.51
CA LEU A 167 -7.17 -29.70 -4.84
C LEU A 167 -7.72 -30.88 -5.64
N ASP A 168 -8.81 -30.67 -6.37
CA ASP A 168 -9.45 -31.73 -7.17
C ASP A 168 -9.87 -31.22 -8.55
N LEU A 169 -9.97 -32.14 -9.53
CA LEU A 169 -10.36 -31.83 -10.90
C LEU A 169 -11.79 -32.29 -11.16
N VAL A 170 -12.74 -31.35 -11.13
CA VAL A 170 -14.16 -31.60 -11.36
C VAL A 170 -14.60 -30.94 -12.65
N GLY A 171 -15.06 -31.74 -13.63
CA GLY A 171 -15.54 -31.21 -14.91
C GLY A 171 -14.48 -30.43 -15.71
N GLY A 172 -13.20 -30.81 -15.59
CA GLY A 172 -12.08 -30.11 -16.22
C GLY A 172 -11.65 -28.82 -15.52
N ASN A 173 -12.27 -28.48 -14.40
CA ASN A 173 -11.92 -27.34 -13.55
C ASN A 173 -11.24 -27.79 -12.27
N TRP A 174 -10.18 -27.11 -11.88
CA TRP A 174 -9.59 -27.31 -10.56
C TRP A 174 -10.44 -26.59 -9.51
N ILE A 175 -10.85 -27.33 -8.48
CA ILE A 175 -11.63 -26.85 -7.33
C ILE A 175 -10.81 -27.08 -6.06
N SER A 176 -11.00 -26.22 -5.07
CA SER A 176 -10.37 -26.34 -3.75
C SER A 176 -11.39 -26.56 -2.65
N TYR A 177 -11.07 -27.42 -1.69
CA TYR A 177 -12.00 -27.88 -0.65
C TYR A 177 -11.64 -27.41 0.76
N GLY A 178 -11.06 -26.22 0.90
CA GLY A 178 -10.55 -25.74 2.17
C GLY A 178 -11.58 -25.73 3.31
N ASN A 179 -12.85 -25.38 3.02
CA ASN A 179 -13.91 -25.30 4.02
C ASN A 179 -14.40 -26.69 4.43
N GLU A 180 -14.49 -27.60 3.47
CA GLU A 180 -14.87 -28.99 3.65
C GLU A 180 -13.79 -29.72 4.46
N ILE A 181 -12.51 -29.46 4.17
CA ILE A 181 -11.39 -29.99 4.96
C ILE A 181 -11.44 -29.42 6.39
N LYS A 182 -11.72 -28.11 6.58
CA LYS A 182 -11.92 -27.53 7.93
C LYS A 182 -13.02 -28.28 8.69
N ASN A 183 -14.16 -28.53 8.03
CA ASN A 183 -15.31 -29.19 8.67
C ASN A 183 -14.99 -30.62 9.12
N VAL A 184 -14.11 -31.33 8.41
CA VAL A 184 -13.68 -32.68 8.79
C VAL A 184 -12.63 -32.64 9.91
N PHE A 185 -11.64 -31.75 9.80
CA PHE A 185 -10.54 -31.65 10.77
C PHE A 185 -10.95 -31.00 12.09
N TYR A 186 -11.78 -29.96 12.05
CA TYR A 186 -12.14 -29.12 13.20
C TYR A 186 -13.65 -29.04 13.45
N GLY A 187 -14.47 -29.09 12.40
CA GLY A 187 -15.92 -28.88 12.51
C GLY A 187 -16.38 -27.54 11.92
N SER A 188 -17.69 -27.37 11.80
CA SER A 188 -18.32 -26.20 11.17
C SER A 188 -18.46 -24.98 12.08
N SER A 189 -18.38 -25.19 13.41
CA SER A 189 -18.50 -24.13 14.41
C SER A 189 -17.16 -23.48 14.76
N ASP A 190 -17.18 -22.48 15.64
CA ASP A 190 -15.98 -21.87 16.20
C ASP A 190 -15.34 -22.70 17.32
N LYS A 191 -16.05 -23.74 17.79
CA LYS A 191 -15.53 -24.75 18.72
C LYS A 191 -15.17 -26.03 17.97
N LEU A 192 -14.15 -26.72 18.46
CA LEU A 192 -13.73 -28.03 17.94
C LEU A 192 -14.85 -29.05 18.15
N ASP A 193 -15.37 -29.61 17.06
CA ASP A 193 -16.44 -30.61 17.08
C ASP A 193 -15.98 -31.88 17.80
N ILE A 194 -16.86 -32.47 18.62
CA ILE A 194 -16.55 -33.63 19.45
C ILE A 194 -16.15 -34.87 18.62
N ASN A 195 -16.55 -34.94 17.35
CA ASN A 195 -16.20 -36.01 16.41
C ASN A 195 -15.17 -35.56 15.34
N ALA A 196 -14.52 -34.41 15.57
CA ALA A 196 -13.53 -33.85 14.65
C ALA A 196 -12.28 -34.76 14.51
N LEU A 197 -11.70 -34.79 13.31
CA LEU A 197 -10.55 -35.64 13.02
C LEU A 197 -9.31 -35.26 13.85
N LEU A 198 -9.17 -34.00 14.27
CA LEU A 198 -8.07 -33.56 15.12
C LEU A 198 -8.02 -34.31 16.46
N TYR A 199 -9.17 -34.63 17.08
CA TYR A 199 -9.17 -35.46 18.29
C TYR A 199 -8.56 -36.83 18.04
N VAL A 200 -8.90 -37.44 16.89
CA VAL A 200 -8.39 -38.76 16.51
C VAL A 200 -6.88 -38.71 16.25
N ILE A 201 -6.42 -37.74 15.46
CA ILE A 201 -5.01 -37.61 15.04
C ILE A 201 -4.09 -37.28 16.23
N LEU A 202 -4.50 -36.34 17.08
CA LEU A 202 -3.65 -35.84 18.16
C LEU A 202 -3.58 -36.81 19.34
N ASN A 203 -4.54 -37.73 19.47
CA ASN A 203 -4.57 -38.75 20.51
C ASN A 203 -4.12 -40.14 20.06
N LEU A 204 -3.54 -40.28 18.85
CA LEU A 204 -3.01 -41.56 18.39
C LEU A 204 -1.95 -42.11 19.36
N ALA A 205 -2.09 -43.38 19.73
CA ALA A 205 -1.19 -44.09 20.62
C ALA A 205 -1.10 -45.58 20.28
N THR A 206 -0.05 -46.25 20.77
CA THR A 206 0.08 -47.71 20.75
C THR A 206 -0.07 -48.26 22.17
N VAL A 207 -0.56 -49.51 22.30
CA VAL A 207 -0.57 -50.21 23.59
C VAL A 207 0.67 -51.09 23.66
N ASN A 208 1.48 -50.88 24.69
CA ASN A 208 2.59 -51.77 24.98
C ASN A 208 2.06 -52.98 25.76
N ALA A 209 2.11 -54.15 25.12
CA ALA A 209 1.53 -55.38 25.65
C ALA A 209 2.30 -55.95 26.87
N GLU A 210 3.55 -55.53 27.10
CA GLU A 210 4.41 -56.07 28.16
C GLU A 210 4.17 -55.41 29.53
N ASN A 211 3.73 -54.16 29.55
CA ASN A 211 3.53 -53.36 30.76
C ASN A 211 2.15 -52.66 30.83
N ASN A 212 1.29 -52.90 29.84
CA ASN A 212 -0.06 -52.31 29.72
C ASN A 212 -0.06 -50.77 29.74
N THR A 213 1.01 -50.14 29.24
CA THR A 213 1.09 -48.67 29.11
C THR A 213 0.62 -48.20 27.73
N VAL A 214 0.10 -46.98 27.69
CA VAL A 214 -0.32 -46.32 26.45
C VAL A 214 0.78 -45.38 26.01
N ASP A 215 1.45 -45.74 24.92
CA ASP A 215 2.53 -44.94 24.34
C ASP A 215 1.95 -43.98 23.30
N SER A 216 1.75 -42.72 23.71
CA SER A 216 1.27 -41.67 22.81
C SER A 216 2.25 -41.44 21.66
N LEU A 217 1.77 -41.35 20.42
CA LEU A 217 2.64 -41.11 19.27
C LEU A 217 3.14 -39.67 19.20
N TRP A 218 2.39 -38.73 19.77
CA TRP A 218 2.81 -37.35 19.99
C TRP A 218 3.53 -37.21 21.33
N GLN A 219 4.76 -36.70 21.31
CA GLN A 219 5.60 -36.51 22.50
C GLN A 219 6.08 -35.05 22.59
N PRO A 220 5.99 -34.41 23.77
CA PRO A 220 6.44 -33.05 23.97
C PRO A 220 7.96 -32.92 23.82
N LYS A 221 8.42 -31.80 23.27
CA LYS A 221 9.85 -31.47 23.23
C LYS A 221 10.27 -30.73 24.49
N SER A 222 11.46 -31.05 24.98
CA SER A 222 12.03 -30.42 26.18
C SER A 222 12.38 -28.94 25.99
N ASP A 223 12.60 -28.52 24.74
CA ASP A 223 12.95 -27.16 24.33
C ASP A 223 11.75 -26.35 23.79
N ALA A 224 10.53 -26.85 24.00
CA ALA A 224 9.30 -26.24 23.48
C ALA A 224 8.96 -24.86 24.10
N PHE A 225 9.54 -24.50 25.27
CA PHE A 225 9.24 -23.26 26.00
C PHE A 225 10.51 -22.62 26.58
N LEU A 226 10.49 -21.29 26.76
CA LEU A 226 11.69 -20.46 27.01
C LEU A 226 11.89 -19.99 28.46
N TYR A 227 10.86 -20.06 29.30
CA TYR A 227 10.92 -19.71 30.73
C TYR A 227 9.99 -20.62 31.50
N SER A 228 10.46 -21.24 32.60
CA SER A 228 9.78 -21.94 33.74
C SER A 228 8.39 -22.58 33.60
N ASP A 229 7.86 -22.70 32.39
CA ASP A 229 6.54 -23.17 31.98
C ASP A 229 6.67 -24.48 31.17
N THR A 230 7.85 -25.11 31.30
CA THR A 230 8.17 -26.44 30.80
C THR A 230 7.18 -27.47 31.33
N PHE A 231 6.99 -28.56 30.60
CA PHE A 231 6.21 -29.69 31.08
C PHE A 231 6.79 -30.22 32.40
N THR A 232 5.97 -30.27 33.43
CA THR A 232 6.35 -30.78 34.75
C THR A 232 6.61 -32.29 34.67
N THR A 233 7.43 -32.79 35.59
CA THR A 233 7.69 -34.23 35.71
C THR A 233 6.40 -35.04 35.88
N GLU A 234 5.40 -34.45 36.56
CA GLU A 234 4.08 -35.06 36.78
C GLU A 234 3.25 -35.11 35.50
N GLU A 235 3.16 -34.01 34.72
CA GLU A 235 2.46 -34.00 33.43
C GLU A 235 3.07 -35.04 32.45
N LEU A 236 4.40 -35.13 32.40
CA LEU A 236 5.10 -36.12 31.58
C LEU A 236 4.86 -37.55 32.06
N ALA A 237 4.81 -37.77 33.37
CA ALA A 237 4.49 -39.07 33.95
C ALA A 237 3.03 -39.48 33.69
N GLN A 238 2.10 -38.54 33.76
CA GLN A 238 0.69 -38.75 33.46
C GLN A 238 0.47 -39.04 31.97
N LEU A 239 1.19 -38.37 31.07
CA LEU A 239 1.14 -38.64 29.63
C LEU A 239 1.63 -40.06 29.30
N ARG A 240 2.76 -40.48 29.90
CA ARG A 240 3.32 -41.84 29.75
C ARG A 240 2.41 -42.93 30.30
N LYS A 241 1.63 -42.62 31.33
CA LYS A 241 0.62 -43.53 31.90
C LYS A 241 -0.72 -43.49 31.15
N GLY A 242 -0.85 -42.62 30.14
CA GLY A 242 -2.10 -42.42 29.39
C GLY A 242 -3.23 -41.74 30.18
N ALA A 243 -2.91 -41.17 31.35
CA ALA A 243 -3.83 -40.50 32.27
C ALA A 243 -4.27 -39.12 31.78
N ILE A 244 -3.38 -38.41 31.08
CA ILE A 244 -3.69 -37.19 30.31
C ILE A 244 -3.48 -37.49 28.82
N LYS A 245 -4.36 -36.98 27.96
CA LYS A 245 -4.22 -37.14 26.51
C LYS A 245 -3.32 -36.06 25.91
N PRO A 246 -2.59 -36.34 24.80
CA PRO A 246 -1.72 -35.34 24.20
C PRO A 246 -2.45 -34.04 23.83
N ILE A 247 -3.68 -34.11 23.28
CA ILE A 247 -4.44 -32.91 22.93
C ILE A 247 -4.80 -32.05 24.16
N GLU A 248 -5.05 -32.68 25.31
CA GLU A 248 -5.37 -31.99 26.57
C GLU A 248 -4.14 -31.24 27.09
N LEU A 249 -2.97 -31.89 27.00
CA LEU A 249 -1.68 -31.28 27.35
C LEU A 249 -1.29 -30.15 26.38
N MET A 250 -1.60 -30.28 25.09
CA MET A 250 -1.40 -29.21 24.10
C MET A 250 -2.33 -28.01 24.39
N ALA A 251 -3.57 -28.27 24.80
CA ALA A 251 -4.56 -27.26 25.13
C ALA A 251 -4.24 -26.52 26.44
N SER A 252 -3.73 -27.21 27.47
CA SER A 252 -3.31 -26.59 28.74
C SER A 252 -2.16 -25.58 28.55
N LYS A 253 -1.32 -25.82 27.54
CA LYS A 253 -0.20 -24.95 27.17
C LYS A 253 -0.50 -23.98 26.03
N GLY A 254 -1.75 -23.88 25.57
CA GLY A 254 -2.16 -22.89 24.57
C GLY A 254 -1.51 -23.05 23.19
N LEU A 255 -1.07 -24.27 22.84
CA LEU A 255 -0.27 -24.52 21.65
C LEU A 255 -1.06 -24.34 20.35
N GLY A 256 -0.34 -23.96 19.30
CA GLY A 256 -0.88 -23.85 17.95
C GLY A 256 -0.88 -25.20 17.22
N ILE A 257 -1.78 -25.38 16.26
CA ILE A 257 -1.74 -26.48 15.29
C ILE A 257 -1.73 -25.87 13.90
N SER A 258 -0.79 -26.30 13.08
CA SER A 258 -0.68 -25.92 11.67
C SER A 258 -0.94 -27.13 10.79
N ILE A 259 -1.83 -26.96 9.81
CA ILE A 259 -2.09 -27.94 8.76
C ILE A 259 -1.68 -27.30 7.43
N GLU A 260 -0.64 -27.83 6.78
CA GLU A 260 -0.16 -27.38 5.47
C GLU A 260 -0.50 -28.41 4.39
N PRO A 261 -0.84 -28.00 3.15
CA PRO A 261 -1.03 -28.94 2.05
C PRO A 261 0.34 -29.50 1.61
N ILE A 262 0.38 -30.82 1.41
CA ILE A 262 1.50 -31.52 0.77
C ILE A 262 1.13 -31.74 -0.69
N ILE A 263 2.05 -31.35 -1.57
CA ILE A 263 1.87 -31.52 -3.00
C ILE A 263 3.13 -32.14 -3.60
N TRP A 264 2.94 -32.97 -4.61
CA TRP A 264 4.00 -33.43 -5.47
C TRP A 264 4.00 -32.72 -6.82
N ASN A 265 5.19 -32.38 -7.28
CA ASN A 265 5.39 -31.84 -8.62
C ASN A 265 6.67 -32.38 -9.26
N LYS A 266 6.62 -32.64 -10.57
CA LYS A 266 7.80 -32.83 -11.41
C LYS A 266 8.20 -31.50 -12.00
N LEU A 267 9.39 -31.00 -11.65
CA LEU A 267 9.88 -29.73 -12.17
C LEU A 267 10.18 -29.85 -13.67
N ARG A 268 9.96 -28.77 -14.42
CA ARG A 268 10.17 -28.71 -15.86
C ARG A 268 11.34 -27.77 -16.14
N ILE A 269 12.42 -28.29 -16.72
CA ILE A 269 13.61 -27.49 -17.09
C ILE A 269 13.34 -26.75 -18.42
N SER A 270 12.64 -27.40 -19.36
CA SER A 270 12.33 -26.82 -20.68
C SER A 270 11.01 -27.35 -21.23
N LYS A 271 10.54 -26.83 -22.37
CA LYS A 271 9.32 -27.33 -23.04
C LYS A 271 9.35 -28.85 -23.34
N GLU A 272 10.51 -29.48 -23.40
CA GLU A 272 10.63 -30.89 -23.78
C GLU A 272 11.28 -31.75 -22.67
N GLN A 273 11.76 -31.12 -21.58
CA GLN A 273 12.56 -31.78 -20.56
C GLN A 273 12.00 -31.55 -19.14
N TYR A 274 11.74 -32.64 -18.45
CA TYR A 274 11.39 -32.68 -17.02
C TYR A 274 12.60 -33.11 -16.20
N SER A 275 12.75 -32.56 -14.99
CA SER A 275 13.80 -32.97 -14.05
C SER A 275 13.29 -32.85 -12.62
N TYR A 276 13.76 -33.74 -11.75
CA TYR A 276 13.48 -33.78 -10.31
C TYR A 276 12.00 -33.95 -9.92
N GLY A 277 11.70 -34.97 -9.12
CA GLY A 277 10.38 -35.22 -8.56
C GLY A 277 10.33 -34.70 -7.14
N VAL A 278 9.72 -33.54 -6.92
CA VAL A 278 9.81 -32.81 -5.64
C VAL A 278 8.62 -33.15 -4.74
N TYR A 279 8.93 -33.54 -3.50
CA TYR A 279 7.97 -33.77 -2.42
C TYR A 279 8.07 -32.70 -1.32
N GLY A 280 6.96 -32.06 -0.95
CA GLY A 280 6.92 -31.18 0.22
C GLY A 280 5.68 -30.27 0.32
N THR A 281 5.72 -29.34 1.27
CA THR A 281 4.72 -28.26 1.38
C THR A 281 4.97 -27.16 0.36
N GLN A 282 3.99 -26.26 0.15
CA GLN A 282 4.14 -25.11 -0.75
C GLN A 282 5.37 -24.24 -0.41
N THR A 283 5.59 -24.00 0.89
CA THR A 283 6.76 -23.27 1.41
C THR A 283 8.07 -23.99 1.04
N SER A 284 8.06 -25.33 1.04
CA SER A 284 9.22 -26.17 0.67
C SER A 284 9.53 -26.08 -0.81
N ILE A 285 8.50 -26.14 -1.65
CA ILE A 285 8.65 -26.01 -3.09
C ILE A 285 9.14 -24.60 -3.47
N GLY A 286 8.62 -23.56 -2.82
CA GLY A 286 9.08 -22.18 -3.02
C GLY A 286 10.58 -22.00 -2.75
N TRP A 287 11.08 -22.56 -1.64
CA TRP A 287 12.51 -22.51 -1.31
C TRP A 287 13.39 -23.27 -2.31
N ILE A 288 12.99 -24.49 -2.71
CA ILE A 288 13.80 -25.31 -3.64
C ILE A 288 13.97 -24.59 -4.96
N VAL A 289 12.90 -23.98 -5.46
CA VAL A 289 12.95 -23.25 -6.72
C VAL A 289 13.83 -22.01 -6.59
N ASP A 290 13.70 -21.25 -5.48
CA ASP A 290 14.57 -20.09 -5.21
C ASP A 290 16.06 -20.50 -5.15
N TRP A 291 16.36 -21.62 -4.48
CA TRP A 291 17.70 -22.19 -4.41
C TRP A 291 18.24 -22.63 -5.78
N LEU A 292 17.43 -23.34 -6.57
CA LEU A 292 17.81 -23.82 -7.90
C LEU A 292 18.00 -22.68 -8.92
N GLU A 293 17.27 -21.56 -8.77
CA GLU A 293 17.40 -20.34 -9.58
C GLU A 293 18.58 -19.45 -9.14
N THR A 294 19.08 -19.62 -7.92
CA THR A 294 20.20 -18.85 -7.36
C THR A 294 21.52 -19.41 -7.86
N PRO A 295 22.43 -18.57 -8.43
CA PRO A 295 23.76 -19.03 -8.83
C PRO A 295 24.53 -19.59 -7.63
N ASP A 296 25.17 -20.75 -7.79
CA ASP A 296 26.08 -21.29 -6.78
C ASP A 296 27.36 -20.46 -6.66
N SER A 297 28.27 -20.86 -5.77
CA SER A 297 29.56 -20.19 -5.53
C SER A 297 30.48 -20.13 -6.76
N ASN A 298 30.20 -20.91 -7.81
CA ASN A 298 30.90 -20.89 -9.09
C ASN A 298 30.12 -20.12 -10.18
N GLY A 299 29.03 -19.43 -9.82
CA GLY A 299 28.15 -18.72 -10.74
C GLY A 299 27.25 -19.62 -11.58
N LYS A 300 27.20 -20.93 -11.29
CA LYS A 300 26.37 -21.88 -12.02
C LYS A 300 24.94 -21.84 -11.48
N VAL A 301 23.99 -21.60 -12.38
CA VAL A 301 22.56 -21.74 -12.09
C VAL A 301 22.15 -23.18 -12.44
N TRP A 302 21.66 -23.91 -11.44
CA TRP A 302 21.29 -25.33 -11.59
C TRP A 302 19.96 -25.51 -12.33
N PHE A 303 19.15 -24.46 -12.40
CA PHE A 303 17.84 -24.47 -13.03
C PHE A 303 17.46 -23.09 -13.58
N ASN A 304 17.25 -22.98 -14.89
CA ASN A 304 16.85 -21.74 -15.55
C ASN A 304 15.51 -21.94 -16.26
N PRO A 305 14.37 -21.68 -15.60
CA PRO A 305 13.07 -22.02 -16.16
C PRO A 305 12.72 -21.11 -17.33
N THR A 306 12.22 -21.70 -18.43
CA THR A 306 11.66 -20.93 -19.56
C THR A 306 10.43 -20.12 -19.16
N ALA A 307 9.85 -20.38 -17.99
CA ALA A 307 8.74 -19.65 -17.40
C ALA A 307 9.10 -19.21 -15.97
N GLY A 308 9.48 -17.94 -15.77
CA GLY A 308 9.29 -17.33 -14.45
C GLY A 308 10.40 -16.49 -13.82
N LYS A 309 11.38 -15.93 -14.55
CA LYS A 309 12.04 -14.73 -14.01
C LYS A 309 11.05 -13.56 -14.02
N GLY A 310 10.38 -13.31 -12.89
CA GLY A 310 9.61 -12.09 -12.63
C GLY A 310 8.16 -12.03 -13.12
N THR A 311 7.55 -13.11 -13.63
CA THR A 311 6.17 -13.09 -14.17
C THR A 311 5.14 -13.89 -13.36
N GLY A 312 5.33 -14.12 -12.06
CA GLY A 312 4.35 -14.94 -11.31
C GLY A 312 4.83 -15.69 -10.07
N GLY A 313 6.12 -16.03 -10.03
CA GLY A 313 6.63 -17.13 -9.20
C GLY A 313 5.97 -18.48 -9.53
N TYR A 314 6.49 -19.55 -8.92
CA TYR A 314 5.96 -20.91 -9.07
C TYR A 314 4.55 -21.07 -8.49
N ASP A 315 4.14 -20.18 -7.58
CA ASP A 315 2.75 -20.02 -7.14
C ASP A 315 1.78 -19.80 -8.32
N THR A 316 2.17 -18.99 -9.30
CA THR A 316 1.34 -18.72 -10.48
C THR A 316 1.59 -19.73 -11.61
N SER A 317 2.83 -20.16 -11.86
CA SER A 317 3.19 -20.98 -13.03
C SER A 317 3.01 -22.50 -12.85
N LEU A 318 3.13 -23.04 -11.63
CA LEU A 318 2.86 -24.46 -11.34
C LEU A 318 1.45 -24.69 -10.82
N PHE A 319 1.00 -23.81 -9.92
CA PHE A 319 -0.25 -24.01 -9.19
C PHE A 319 -1.39 -23.13 -9.70
N GLY A 320 -1.16 -22.19 -10.62
CA GLY A 320 -2.20 -21.28 -11.09
C GLY A 320 -2.86 -20.46 -9.97
N ARG A 321 -2.12 -20.22 -8.87
CA ARG A 321 -2.60 -19.64 -7.60
C ARG A 321 -3.59 -20.53 -6.83
N MET A 322 -3.79 -21.76 -7.24
CA MET A 322 -4.73 -22.71 -6.62
C MET A 322 -4.35 -23.05 -5.17
N GLY A 323 -3.06 -23.11 -4.85
CA GLY A 323 -2.59 -23.32 -3.46
C GLY A 323 -3.03 -22.23 -2.48
N ARG A 324 -3.16 -20.98 -2.94
CA ARG A 324 -3.73 -19.86 -2.15
C ARG A 324 -5.23 -19.97 -2.00
N ARG A 325 -5.90 -20.36 -3.09
CA ARG A 325 -7.36 -20.50 -3.15
C ARG A 325 -7.88 -21.64 -2.29
N SER A 326 -7.05 -22.64 -2.02
CA SER A 326 -7.38 -23.73 -1.08
C SER A 326 -7.37 -23.35 0.38
N MET A 327 -6.78 -22.22 0.77
CA MET A 327 -6.67 -21.81 2.17
C MET A 327 -7.98 -21.26 2.71
N VAL A 328 -8.29 -21.58 3.98
CA VAL A 328 -9.44 -21.00 4.68
C VAL A 328 -8.94 -20.17 5.85
N ALA A 329 -8.78 -18.88 5.61
CA ALA A 329 -8.96 -17.88 6.66
C ALA A 329 -8.99 -16.48 6.04
N LYS A 330 -10.20 -16.02 5.70
CA LYS A 330 -10.43 -14.59 5.49
C LYS A 330 -10.50 -13.93 6.87
N GLY A 331 -9.51 -13.09 7.22
CA GLY A 331 -9.59 -12.19 8.37
C GLY A 331 -9.20 -12.76 9.74
N LEU A 332 -8.45 -13.86 9.81
CA LEU A 332 -7.89 -14.38 11.07
C LEU A 332 -6.37 -14.14 11.08
N SER A 333 -5.89 -13.28 11.97
CA SER A 333 -4.46 -13.09 12.22
C SER A 333 -4.06 -13.83 13.48
N PHE A 334 -2.97 -14.59 13.42
CA PHE A 334 -2.40 -15.27 14.59
C PHE A 334 -1.19 -14.49 15.09
N THR A 335 -1.27 -14.01 16.34
CA THR A 335 -0.16 -13.36 17.02
C THR A 335 0.73 -14.39 17.72
N PHE A 336 2.02 -14.33 17.43
CA PHE A 336 3.11 -15.01 18.11
C PHE A 336 3.91 -13.98 18.90
N TYR A 337 4.44 -14.38 20.05
CA TYR A 337 5.07 -13.49 21.03
C TYR A 337 6.57 -13.73 21.19
N ALA A 338 7.12 -14.59 20.34
CA ALA A 338 8.54 -14.88 20.28
C ALA A 338 8.94 -15.16 18.83
N TYR A 339 10.22 -14.95 18.52
CA TYR A 339 10.81 -15.31 17.23
C TYR A 339 12.16 -15.98 17.45
N ARG A 340 12.44 -17.05 16.70
CA ARG A 340 13.74 -17.73 16.73
C ARG A 340 14.55 -17.34 15.49
N ASP A 341 15.74 -16.79 15.71
CA ASP A 341 16.64 -16.42 14.63
C ASP A 341 17.33 -17.63 13.99
N GLY A 342 18.05 -17.42 12.89
CA GLY A 342 18.75 -18.47 12.15
C GLY A 342 19.89 -19.16 12.92
N ALA A 343 20.29 -18.66 14.09
CA ALA A 343 21.22 -19.31 15.01
C ALA A 343 20.50 -20.13 16.10
N GLY A 344 19.17 -20.19 16.06
CA GLY A 344 18.35 -20.89 17.04
C GLY A 344 18.11 -20.10 18.33
N LYS A 345 18.56 -18.83 18.40
CA LYS A 345 18.37 -17.96 19.57
C LYS A 345 16.98 -17.36 19.52
N VAL A 346 16.27 -17.41 20.65
CA VAL A 346 14.92 -16.85 20.73
C VAL A 346 14.95 -15.42 21.25
N ILE A 347 14.16 -14.57 20.59
CA ILE A 347 13.89 -13.19 20.90
C ILE A 347 12.47 -13.13 21.47
N THR A 348 12.35 -12.80 22.75
CA THR A 348 11.12 -12.90 23.56
C THR A 348 10.31 -11.62 23.62
N ASP A 349 10.86 -10.53 23.10
CA ASP A 349 10.23 -9.21 23.04
C ASP A 349 9.79 -8.88 21.60
N TYR A 350 9.32 -9.89 20.87
CA TYR A 350 8.99 -9.80 19.46
C TYR A 350 7.59 -10.33 19.20
N GLU A 351 6.65 -9.40 18.99
CA GLU A 351 5.29 -9.72 18.56
C GLU A 351 5.22 -9.70 17.04
N TRP A 352 4.73 -10.79 16.45
CA TRP A 352 4.48 -10.85 15.02
C TRP A 352 3.19 -11.57 14.71
N THR A 353 2.52 -11.10 13.66
CA THR A 353 1.24 -11.65 13.24
C THR A 353 1.38 -12.35 11.91
N ILE A 354 0.70 -13.48 11.79
CA ILE A 354 0.53 -14.17 10.52
C ILE A 354 -0.88 -13.95 10.06
N SER A 355 -0.99 -13.30 8.92
CA SER A 355 -2.20 -13.34 8.13
C SER A 355 -2.03 -14.37 7.01
N PRO A 356 -3.02 -15.23 6.76
CA PRO A 356 -3.07 -16.06 5.57
C PRO A 356 -2.88 -15.19 4.32
N PRO A 357 -2.13 -15.65 3.30
CA PRO A 357 -1.99 -14.91 2.06
C PRO A 357 -3.36 -14.73 1.38
N ASN A 358 -3.83 -13.49 1.25
CA ASN A 358 -5.03 -13.19 0.48
C ASN A 358 -4.75 -13.35 -1.04
N ASP A 359 -5.65 -14.01 -1.79
CA ASP A 359 -5.60 -14.00 -3.26
C ASP A 359 -6.03 -12.61 -3.78
N THR A 360 -5.10 -11.66 -3.78
CA THR A 360 -5.29 -10.31 -4.33
C THR A 360 -5.20 -10.27 -5.86
N GLY A 361 -5.02 -11.43 -6.51
CA GLY A 361 -4.71 -11.52 -7.93
C GLY A 361 -3.31 -11.04 -8.30
N GLN A 362 -2.46 -10.70 -7.32
CA GLN A 362 -1.06 -10.32 -7.52
C GLN A 362 -0.13 -11.54 -7.51
N SER A 363 0.86 -11.50 -8.39
CA SER A 363 1.96 -12.45 -8.45
C SER A 363 2.89 -12.29 -7.26
N ILE A 364 3.46 -13.39 -6.75
CA ILE A 364 4.46 -13.40 -5.66
C ILE A 364 5.71 -14.13 -6.11
N THR A 365 6.85 -13.78 -5.52
CA THR A 365 8.13 -14.42 -5.84
C THR A 365 8.33 -15.70 -5.04
N ASN A 366 9.20 -16.60 -5.53
CA ASN A 366 9.58 -17.83 -4.83
C ASN A 366 10.19 -17.52 -3.44
N LYS A 367 10.99 -16.47 -3.35
CA LYS A 367 11.49 -15.91 -2.09
C LYS A 367 10.39 -15.51 -1.09
N VAL A 368 9.32 -14.85 -1.54
CA VAL A 368 8.20 -14.51 -0.64
C VAL A 368 7.45 -15.77 -0.17
N VAL A 369 7.36 -16.80 -1.02
CA VAL A 369 6.80 -18.11 -0.62
C VAL A 369 7.69 -18.79 0.40
N SER A 370 9.01 -18.76 0.20
CA SER A 370 9.96 -19.40 1.10
C SER A 370 9.95 -18.75 2.47
N ASP A 371 9.87 -17.42 2.56
CA ASP A 371 10.12 -16.66 3.78
C ASP A 371 8.95 -16.65 4.79
N ILE A 372 7.80 -17.25 4.47
CA ILE A 372 6.63 -17.30 5.37
C ILE A 372 6.78 -18.37 6.45
N GLN A 373 6.72 -17.95 7.72
CA GLN A 373 6.75 -18.80 8.92
C GLN A 373 5.38 -18.80 9.62
N PRO A 374 4.89 -19.92 10.20
CA PRO A 374 5.47 -21.27 10.17
C PRO A 374 5.27 -21.97 8.82
N GLY A 375 4.69 -21.30 7.83
CA GLY A 375 4.42 -21.84 6.50
C GLY A 375 3.03 -21.50 5.99
N TRP A 376 2.75 -21.95 4.77
CA TRP A 376 1.49 -21.75 4.04
C TRP A 376 0.40 -22.69 4.53
N SER A 377 -0.03 -22.48 5.77
CA SER A 377 -1.01 -23.34 6.42
C SER A 377 -2.40 -23.17 5.78
N LEU A 378 -3.01 -24.30 5.39
CA LEU A 378 -4.40 -24.42 5.00
C LEU A 378 -5.31 -23.93 6.14
N HIS A 379 -4.99 -24.38 7.37
CA HIS A 379 -5.67 -24.05 8.62
C HIS A 379 -4.65 -23.86 9.76
N LEU A 380 -4.94 -22.90 10.63
CA LEU A 380 -4.27 -22.70 11.90
C LEU A 380 -5.30 -22.78 13.02
N TYR A 381 -5.00 -23.55 14.06
CA TYR A 381 -5.84 -23.67 15.25
C TYR A 381 -5.04 -23.28 16.48
N ARG A 382 -5.69 -22.69 17.49
CA ARG A 382 -5.13 -22.51 18.83
C ARG A 382 -5.98 -23.32 19.79
N LEU A 383 -5.39 -24.32 20.44
CA LEU A 383 -6.09 -25.09 21.46
C LEU A 383 -6.15 -24.27 22.75
N LYS A 384 -7.31 -24.22 23.40
CA LYS A 384 -7.49 -23.64 24.73
C LYS A 384 -8.00 -24.73 25.66
N ALA A 385 -7.44 -24.82 26.87
CA ALA A 385 -8.03 -25.64 27.92
C ALA A 385 -9.48 -25.21 28.14
N GLY A 386 -10.40 -26.19 28.19
CA GLY A 386 -11.83 -25.93 28.28
C GLY A 386 -12.21 -25.11 29.52
N ASP A 387 -13.30 -24.36 29.38
CA ASP A 387 -14.20 -23.62 30.31
C ASP A 387 -13.83 -23.50 31.82
N GLU A 388 -12.57 -23.41 32.23
CA GLU A 388 -12.22 -22.76 33.50
C GLU A 388 -12.36 -21.25 33.30
N SER A 389 -13.32 -20.65 34.00
CA SER A 389 -13.48 -19.20 34.01
C SER A 389 -12.16 -18.60 34.49
N SER A 390 -11.55 -17.77 33.64
CA SER A 390 -10.33 -17.05 33.99
C SER A 390 -10.46 -15.60 33.58
N THR A 391 -9.76 -14.76 34.29
CA THR A 391 -9.72 -13.32 34.05
C THR A 391 -8.28 -12.86 33.91
N GLN A 392 -8.09 -11.69 33.33
CA GLN A 392 -6.78 -11.08 33.17
C GLN A 392 -6.73 -9.71 33.84
N THR A 393 -5.53 -9.22 34.14
CA THR A 393 -5.34 -7.92 34.81
C THR A 393 -5.41 -6.72 33.85
N PHE A 394 -5.24 -6.94 32.54
CA PHE A 394 -5.22 -5.90 31.50
C PHE A 394 -6.49 -5.93 30.62
N ASP A 395 -7.00 -4.77 30.22
CA ASP A 395 -8.19 -4.64 29.35
C ASP A 395 -7.87 -3.88 28.06
N THR A 396 -8.41 -4.34 26.93
CA THR A 396 -8.39 -3.61 25.65
C THR A 396 -9.85 -3.33 25.28
N PRO A 397 -10.30 -2.06 25.21
CA PRO A 397 -9.60 -0.97 24.52
C PRO A 397 -9.47 0.35 25.32
N GLU A 398 -9.41 0.32 26.66
CA GLU A 398 -9.49 1.56 27.48
C GLU A 398 -8.29 2.52 27.40
N GLY A 399 -7.22 2.18 26.67
CA GLY A 399 -6.08 3.06 26.42
C GLY A 399 -4.99 2.97 27.50
N ASN A 400 -4.15 4.00 27.62
CA ASN A 400 -2.97 4.01 28.49
C ASN A 400 -3.23 4.56 29.91
N ASN A 401 -4.47 4.85 30.28
CA ASN A 401 -4.79 5.46 31.58
C ASN A 401 -4.90 4.39 32.67
N PRO A 402 -4.46 4.64 33.91
CA PRO A 402 -4.72 3.75 35.05
C PRO A 402 -6.20 3.39 35.19
N HIS A 403 -6.50 2.08 35.16
CA HIS A 403 -7.86 1.58 35.16
C HIS A 403 -7.99 0.30 36.02
N PRO A 404 -9.19 -0.09 36.50
CA PRO A 404 -9.40 -1.41 37.11
C PRO A 404 -9.18 -2.53 36.09
N ALA A 405 -9.02 -3.78 36.54
CA ALA A 405 -9.01 -4.92 35.60
C ALA A 405 -10.39 -5.03 34.88
N PRO A 406 -10.50 -5.71 33.72
CA PRO A 406 -11.73 -5.77 32.90
C PRO A 406 -13.01 -6.07 33.70
N ASP A 407 -14.23 -5.70 33.30
CA ASP A 407 -15.42 -6.05 34.11
C ASP A 407 -15.65 -7.59 34.19
N PRO A 408 -15.70 -8.22 35.39
CA PRO A 408 -15.92 -9.67 35.52
C PRO A 408 -17.34 -10.11 35.18
N SER A 409 -18.31 -9.18 35.07
CA SER A 409 -19.71 -9.50 34.76
C SER A 409 -19.89 -10.17 33.39
N SER A 410 -18.98 -9.90 32.46
CA SER A 410 -18.96 -10.45 31.11
C SER A 410 -18.33 -11.84 30.99
N ILE A 411 -17.64 -12.32 32.04
CA ILE A 411 -16.92 -13.60 32.03
C ILE A 411 -17.91 -14.73 32.30
N PRO A 412 -18.12 -15.67 31.35
CA PRO A 412 -19.02 -16.81 31.54
C PRO A 412 -18.63 -17.63 32.77
N LEU A 413 -19.61 -18.14 33.51
CA LEU A 413 -19.37 -19.08 34.61
C LEU A 413 -18.89 -20.42 34.04
N ALA A 414 -17.90 -21.03 34.69
CA ALA A 414 -17.53 -22.42 34.42
C ALA A 414 -18.71 -23.36 34.73
N ASN A 415 -18.71 -24.56 34.15
CA ASN A 415 -19.73 -25.56 34.46
C ASN A 415 -19.73 -25.89 35.97
N ASN A 416 -20.87 -25.65 36.64
CA ASN A 416 -21.09 -25.77 38.08
C ASN A 416 -20.51 -24.65 38.97
N GLU A 417 -19.95 -23.58 38.38
CA GLU A 417 -19.61 -22.35 39.11
C GLU A 417 -20.88 -21.50 39.30
N LYS A 418 -21.14 -21.05 40.53
CA LYS A 418 -22.22 -20.11 40.83
C LYS A 418 -21.66 -18.69 40.97
N PRO A 419 -22.42 -17.64 40.60
CA PRO A 419 -21.97 -16.25 40.73
C PRO A 419 -21.40 -15.90 42.11
N GLU A 420 -22.02 -16.42 43.17
CA GLU A 420 -21.61 -16.22 44.57
C GLU A 420 -20.26 -16.85 44.96
N GLN A 421 -19.70 -17.72 44.10
CA GLN A 421 -18.38 -18.32 44.30
C GLN A 421 -17.23 -17.43 43.78
N ARG A 422 -17.55 -16.39 43.00
CA ARG A 422 -16.58 -15.36 42.61
C ARG A 422 -16.43 -14.34 43.73
N ASN A 423 -15.39 -14.49 44.52
CA ASN A 423 -15.13 -13.63 45.67
C ASN A 423 -13.65 -13.24 45.79
N ILE A 424 -12.93 -13.32 44.68
CA ILE A 424 -11.56 -12.85 44.61
C ILE A 424 -11.56 -11.39 44.16
N ASN A 425 -10.77 -10.59 44.86
CA ASN A 425 -10.57 -9.19 44.54
C ASN A 425 -9.22 -9.01 43.84
N ILE A 426 -9.16 -8.11 42.86
CA ILE A 426 -7.93 -7.67 42.21
C ILE A 426 -7.75 -6.20 42.55
N ILE A 427 -6.61 -5.83 43.12
CA ILE A 427 -6.24 -4.44 43.39
C ILE A 427 -4.99 -4.13 42.58
N LYS A 428 -5.08 -3.14 41.69
CA LYS A 428 -3.97 -2.63 40.88
C LYS A 428 -3.54 -1.28 41.41
N THR A 429 -2.26 -1.12 41.72
CA THR A 429 -1.64 0.16 42.11
C THR A 429 -0.68 0.58 41.02
N TYR A 430 -0.84 1.81 40.52
CA TYR A 430 -0.03 2.40 39.46
C TYR A 430 0.92 3.42 40.06
N GLU A 431 2.19 3.33 39.70
CA GLU A 431 3.21 4.34 40.03
C GLU A 431 3.86 4.88 38.75
N GLU A 432 4.12 6.18 38.72
CA GLU A 432 4.88 6.90 37.69
C GLU A 432 6.12 7.52 38.32
N ASP A 433 7.31 7.10 37.91
CA ASP A 433 8.61 7.56 38.47
C ASP A 433 8.73 7.44 39.99
N GLY A 434 8.12 6.39 40.54
CA GLY A 434 8.07 6.17 41.99
C GLY A 434 7.04 7.03 42.73
N ASN A 435 6.24 7.84 42.03
CA ASN A 435 5.07 8.53 42.59
C ASN A 435 3.80 7.72 42.34
N HIS A 436 2.94 7.63 43.34
CA HIS A 436 1.65 6.96 43.23
C HIS A 436 0.69 7.72 42.31
N VAL A 437 0.14 7.05 41.30
CA VAL A 437 -0.81 7.64 40.33
C VAL A 437 -2.25 7.30 40.69
N GLY A 438 -2.51 6.04 41.03
CA GLY A 438 -3.87 5.58 41.30
C GLY A 438 -3.90 4.13 41.76
N THR A 439 -4.85 3.80 42.64
CA THR A 439 -5.16 2.41 43.00
C THR A 439 -6.61 2.10 42.67
N TYR A 440 -6.83 0.99 41.98
CA TYR A 440 -8.14 0.57 41.51
C TYR A 440 -8.42 -0.86 41.95
N SER A 441 -9.66 -1.11 42.37
CA SER A 441 -10.12 -2.44 42.78
C SER A 441 -11.15 -2.98 41.82
N ARG A 442 -11.17 -4.30 41.69
CA ARG A 442 -12.18 -5.07 40.98
C ARG A 442 -12.54 -6.27 41.83
N ASN A 443 -13.83 -6.46 42.10
CA ASN A 443 -14.32 -7.55 42.93
C ASN A 443 -14.98 -8.65 42.08
N ASN A 444 -15.27 -9.79 42.69
CA ASN A 444 -16.00 -10.90 42.08
C ASN A 444 -15.30 -11.54 40.86
N ASN A 445 -14.00 -11.84 41.03
CA ASN A 445 -13.20 -12.50 40.01
C ASN A 445 -13.21 -14.02 40.15
N PRO A 446 -13.01 -14.78 39.05
CA PRO A 446 -12.77 -16.21 39.10
C PRO A 446 -11.39 -16.54 39.71
N GLN A 447 -11.20 -17.82 40.09
CA GLN A 447 -9.99 -18.30 40.76
C GLN A 447 -8.70 -18.20 39.94
N ARG A 448 -8.81 -18.28 38.62
CA ARG A 448 -7.66 -18.24 37.72
C ARG A 448 -7.47 -16.84 37.15
N ILE A 449 -6.36 -16.18 37.51
CA ILE A 449 -6.04 -14.79 37.12
C ILE A 449 -4.73 -14.75 36.35
N ILE A 450 -4.75 -14.13 35.17
CA ILE A 450 -3.57 -13.90 34.32
C ILE A 450 -3.05 -12.49 34.59
N ILE A 451 -1.85 -12.38 35.17
CA ILE A 451 -1.15 -11.12 35.47
C ILE A 451 -0.34 -10.71 34.24
N GLN A 452 -0.62 -9.53 33.70
CA GLN A 452 -0.07 -9.04 32.45
C GLN A 452 0.52 -7.63 32.60
N ASN A 453 1.47 -7.32 31.73
CA ASN A 453 1.90 -5.96 31.48
C ASN A 453 0.80 -5.20 30.73
N GLU A 454 0.77 -3.89 30.90
CA GLU A 454 -0.06 -2.98 30.12
C GLU A 454 0.83 -2.22 29.11
N ILE A 455 0.21 -1.39 28.27
CA ILE A 455 0.89 -0.72 27.15
C ILE A 455 2.10 0.08 27.67
N GLU A 456 1.87 1.01 28.60
CA GLU A 456 2.92 1.87 29.19
C GLU A 456 3.39 1.44 30.59
N TYR A 457 2.61 0.63 31.31
CA TYR A 457 2.93 0.19 32.67
C TYR A 457 3.37 -1.28 32.69
N LYS A 458 4.48 -1.56 33.38
CA LYS A 458 5.02 -2.92 33.54
C LYS A 458 4.83 -3.41 34.97
N VAL A 459 4.57 -4.71 35.10
CA VAL A 459 4.42 -5.36 36.41
C VAL A 459 5.77 -5.31 37.13
N ASP A 460 5.80 -4.67 38.30
CA ASP A 460 6.99 -4.58 39.16
C ASP A 460 6.93 -5.63 40.27
N GLU A 461 5.76 -5.75 40.91
CA GLU A 461 5.54 -6.66 42.03
C GLU A 461 4.07 -7.09 42.09
N TRP A 462 3.79 -8.31 42.53
CA TRP A 462 2.45 -8.73 42.92
C TRP A 462 2.49 -9.70 44.09
N PHE A 463 1.39 -9.77 44.84
CA PHE A 463 1.23 -10.76 45.90
C PHE A 463 -0.24 -11.06 46.20
N ILE A 464 -0.48 -12.21 46.82
CA ILE A 464 -1.80 -12.69 47.23
C ILE A 464 -1.90 -12.58 48.75
N SER A 465 -3.03 -12.07 49.25
CA SER A 465 -3.28 -11.88 50.69
C SER A 465 -4.74 -12.15 51.04
N ARG A 466 -4.97 -12.72 52.22
CA ARG A 466 -6.32 -12.87 52.81
C ARG A 466 -6.78 -11.58 53.50
N ASP A 467 -5.85 -10.73 53.86
CA ASP A 467 -6.13 -9.42 54.43
C ASP A 467 -6.60 -8.50 53.29
N TYR A 468 -7.84 -8.02 53.40
CA TYR A 468 -8.43 -7.07 52.46
C TYR A 468 -8.21 -5.64 52.97
N VAL A 469 -7.51 -4.84 52.18
CA VAL A 469 -7.37 -3.40 52.40
C VAL A 469 -8.45 -2.70 51.60
N ASN A 470 -9.27 -1.91 52.27
CA ASN A 470 -10.22 -1.05 51.59
C ASN A 470 -9.45 0.10 50.91
N VAL A 471 -9.36 0.06 49.59
CA VAL A 471 -8.56 1.00 48.79
C VAL A 471 -9.44 2.06 48.14
N ASN A 472 -8.89 3.25 48.00
CA ASN A 472 -9.36 4.30 47.10
C ASN A 472 -8.20 4.71 46.17
N GLU A 473 -8.46 5.60 45.22
CA GLU A 473 -7.45 6.02 44.23
C GLU A 473 -6.15 6.53 44.87
N SER A 474 -6.19 7.13 46.07
CA SER A 474 -5.02 7.66 46.78
C SER A 474 -4.24 6.63 47.62
N THR A 475 -4.73 5.40 47.75
CA THR A 475 -4.07 4.37 48.58
C THR A 475 -2.80 3.88 47.92
N THR A 476 -1.66 4.04 48.60
CA THR A 476 -0.32 3.72 48.05
C THR A 476 0.07 2.24 48.25
N TRP A 477 1.01 1.75 47.44
CA TRP A 477 1.55 0.39 47.58
C TRP A 477 2.15 0.13 48.98
N THR A 478 2.84 1.12 49.54
CA THR A 478 3.44 1.03 50.89
C THR A 478 2.40 0.82 51.97
N GLN A 479 1.27 1.54 51.90
CA GLN A 479 0.15 1.38 52.85
C GLN A 479 -0.53 0.02 52.72
N ILE A 480 -0.61 -0.51 51.50
CA ILE A 480 -1.13 -1.85 51.25
C ILE A 480 -0.20 -2.90 51.89
N LYS A 481 1.11 -2.82 51.64
CA LYS A 481 2.11 -3.74 52.21
C LYS A 481 2.18 -3.70 53.74
N SER A 482 2.00 -2.54 54.36
CA SER A 482 2.04 -2.42 55.83
C SER A 482 0.82 -3.04 56.53
N ASN A 483 -0.29 -3.24 55.82
CA ASN A 483 -1.56 -3.71 56.36
C ASN A 483 -1.96 -5.11 55.85
N THR A 484 -1.07 -5.81 55.16
CA THR A 484 -1.36 -7.14 54.58
C THR A 484 -0.25 -8.14 54.84
N SER A 485 -0.62 -9.40 54.99
CA SER A 485 0.30 -10.53 55.03
C SER A 485 0.22 -11.32 53.71
N SER A 486 1.38 -11.58 53.08
CA SER A 486 1.44 -12.25 51.77
C SER A 486 1.59 -13.76 51.89
N SER A 487 0.76 -14.53 51.17
CA SER A 487 0.87 -16.00 51.07
C SER A 487 1.65 -16.48 49.84
N SER A 488 1.67 -15.69 48.76
CA SER A 488 2.49 -15.90 47.56
C SER A 488 2.78 -14.57 46.88
N SER A 489 3.93 -14.44 46.23
CA SER A 489 4.38 -13.19 45.58
C SER A 489 5.26 -13.45 44.37
N GLY A 490 5.37 -12.44 43.49
CA GLY A 490 6.23 -12.46 42.31
C GLY A 490 6.54 -11.06 41.79
N LYS A 491 7.45 -10.98 40.82
CA LYS A 491 7.94 -9.71 40.22
C LYS A 491 7.77 -9.65 38.70
N SER A 492 6.99 -10.55 38.14
CA SER A 492 6.80 -10.66 36.69
C SER A 492 5.38 -11.11 36.37
N THR A 493 4.98 -10.94 35.11
CA THR A 493 3.75 -11.50 34.56
C THR A 493 3.70 -13.02 34.75
N THR A 494 2.54 -13.55 35.13
CA THR A 494 2.34 -14.99 35.34
C THR A 494 0.84 -15.32 35.41
N THR A 495 0.49 -16.59 35.47
CA THR A 495 -0.88 -17.02 35.82
C THR A 495 -0.90 -17.51 37.27
N VAL A 496 -1.82 -16.99 38.07
CA VAL A 496 -2.04 -17.43 39.45
C VAL A 496 -3.40 -18.08 39.59
N LYS A 497 -3.46 -19.16 40.37
CA LYS A 497 -4.73 -19.78 40.80
C LYS A 497 -4.91 -19.52 42.29
N VAL A 498 -5.95 -18.78 42.63
CA VAL A 498 -6.30 -18.41 44.00
C VAL A 498 -7.31 -19.42 44.50
N GLU A 499 -6.84 -20.42 45.23
CA GLU A 499 -7.64 -21.57 45.67
C GLU A 499 -8.68 -21.20 46.76
N GLU A 500 -8.43 -20.13 47.51
CA GLU A 500 -9.26 -19.79 48.68
C GLU A 500 -10.21 -18.60 48.46
N PRO A 501 -11.47 -18.73 48.91
CA PRO A 501 -12.48 -17.69 48.81
C PRO A 501 -12.15 -16.43 49.64
N ASN A 502 -12.57 -15.25 49.18
CA ASN A 502 -12.35 -13.94 49.83
C ASN A 502 -10.88 -13.47 49.88
N THR A 503 -10.06 -13.96 48.96
CA THR A 503 -8.63 -13.59 48.87
C THR A 503 -8.44 -12.46 47.86
N THR A 504 -7.44 -11.60 48.08
CA THR A 504 -7.13 -10.46 47.22
C THR A 504 -5.77 -10.62 46.54
N LEU A 505 -5.72 -10.40 45.23
CA LEU A 505 -4.50 -10.24 44.45
C LEU A 505 -4.15 -8.75 44.37
N TYR A 506 -2.98 -8.38 44.86
CA TYR A 506 -2.42 -7.03 44.75
C TYR A 506 -1.36 -7.02 43.65
N VAL A 507 -1.44 -6.07 42.72
CA VAL A 507 -0.51 -5.92 41.59
C VAL A 507 0.01 -4.48 41.55
N LYS A 508 1.32 -4.32 41.55
CA LYS A 508 2.02 -3.06 41.36
C LYS A 508 2.49 -2.94 39.92
N LEU A 509 2.05 -1.86 39.29
CA LEU A 509 2.35 -1.49 37.91
C LEU A 509 3.15 -0.20 37.93
N ILE A 510 4.33 -0.22 37.33
CA ILE A 510 5.18 0.97 37.22
C ILE A 510 5.23 1.43 35.77
N LYS A 511 5.03 2.72 35.58
CA LYS A 511 5.48 3.45 34.42
C LYS A 511 6.64 4.31 34.88
N LYS A 512 7.67 4.38 34.09
CA LYS A 512 8.72 5.37 34.30
C LYS A 512 8.44 6.42 33.24
N THR A 513 8.03 7.61 33.67
CA THR A 513 8.02 8.75 32.76
C THR A 513 9.48 9.00 32.47
N GLU A 514 9.87 8.79 31.21
CA GLU A 514 11.12 9.37 30.76
C GLU A 514 11.02 10.86 31.07
N VAL A 515 11.92 11.34 31.93
CA VAL A 515 12.04 12.75 32.25
C VAL A 515 12.23 13.45 30.90
N VAL A 516 11.16 14.05 30.39
CA VAL A 516 11.22 14.98 29.26
C VAL A 516 11.87 16.25 29.79
N GLY A 517 13.18 16.16 29.97
CA GLY A 517 14.08 17.27 30.24
C GLY A 517 14.94 17.47 29.00
N ASP A 518 14.41 18.19 28.01
CA ASP A 518 15.09 18.88 26.89
C ASP A 518 16.49 18.43 26.44
N ALA A 519 16.73 17.12 26.36
CA ALA A 519 18.04 16.60 26.02
C ALA A 519 18.05 15.18 25.45
N ASP A 520 17.00 14.76 24.78
CA ASP A 520 16.91 13.37 24.33
C ASP A 520 17.59 13.14 22.96
N LEU A 521 18.16 11.95 22.81
CA LEU A 521 18.65 11.37 21.56
C LEU A 521 17.46 11.06 20.62
N VAL A 522 16.72 12.09 20.20
CA VAL A 522 15.53 11.94 19.34
C VAL A 522 15.85 12.36 17.91
N ILE A 523 15.61 11.46 16.96
CA ILE A 523 15.48 11.78 15.55
C ILE A 523 14.00 12.03 15.26
N ARG A 524 13.64 13.30 15.00
CA ARG A 524 12.25 13.70 14.76
C ARG A 524 11.80 13.39 13.33
N GLU A 525 10.49 13.37 13.10
CA GLU A 525 9.87 12.93 11.83
C GLU A 525 10.52 13.53 10.58
N SER A 526 10.89 14.83 10.59
CA SER A 526 11.47 15.54 9.44
C SER A 526 12.99 15.35 9.25
N GLN A 527 13.67 14.65 10.15
CA GLN A 527 15.14 14.55 10.22
C GLN A 527 15.66 13.18 9.77
N ILE A 528 16.49 13.12 8.74
CA ILE A 528 17.15 11.88 8.30
C ILE A 528 18.28 11.50 9.26
N THR A 529 19.05 12.49 9.69
CA THR A 529 20.18 12.31 10.61
C THR A 529 20.17 13.36 11.71
N LYS A 530 20.78 13.03 12.85
CA LYS A 530 21.00 13.95 13.97
C LYS A 530 22.46 13.90 14.42
N ALA A 531 23.12 15.05 14.49
CA ALA A 531 24.46 15.14 15.05
C ALA A 531 24.39 15.14 16.58
N ILE A 532 25.26 14.38 17.22
CA ILE A 532 25.39 14.31 18.69
C ILE A 532 26.87 14.23 19.07
N ASP A 533 27.18 14.59 20.30
CA ASP A 533 28.55 14.58 20.81
C ASP A 533 28.58 14.14 22.28
N THR A 534 29.63 13.43 22.67
CA THR A 534 29.74 12.88 24.04
C THR A 534 29.92 13.95 25.11
N MET A 535 30.27 15.18 24.72
CA MET A 535 30.42 16.33 25.61
C MET A 535 29.11 17.07 25.89
N ASN A 536 28.00 16.70 25.26
CA ASN A 536 26.70 17.32 25.49
C ASN A 536 26.20 17.04 26.92
N PRO A 537 26.20 18.05 27.82
CA PRO A 537 25.89 17.85 29.23
C PRO A 537 24.38 17.70 29.47
N ASN A 538 23.56 17.97 28.46
CA ASN A 538 22.11 17.87 28.60
C ASN A 538 21.69 16.39 28.64
N ILE A 539 22.39 15.49 27.94
CA ILE A 539 22.03 14.06 27.91
C ILE A 539 22.44 13.41 29.25
N PRO A 540 21.53 12.66 29.93
CA PRO A 540 21.86 12.01 31.20
C PRO A 540 23.09 11.10 31.12
N ASN A 541 24.01 11.25 32.07
CA ASN A 541 25.31 10.55 32.11
C ASN A 541 26.27 10.85 30.95
N TRP A 542 26.04 11.92 30.18
CA TRP A 542 26.97 12.45 29.17
C TRP A 542 27.63 13.73 29.67
N GLY A 543 28.57 14.29 28.90
CA GLY A 543 29.41 15.42 29.30
C GLY A 543 30.86 15.03 29.57
N ALA A 544 31.63 15.99 30.08
CA ALA A 544 33.05 15.83 30.36
C ALA A 544 33.30 14.69 31.36
N LYS A 545 34.10 13.68 30.96
CA LYS A 545 34.56 12.59 31.81
C LYS A 545 36.06 12.42 31.67
N THR A 546 36.72 12.04 32.75
CA THR A 546 38.17 11.85 32.79
C THR A 546 38.53 10.39 32.58
N MET A 547 39.35 10.10 31.56
CA MET A 547 40.07 8.82 31.47
C MET A 547 41.41 8.95 32.18
N ASN A 548 41.68 8.04 33.12
CA ASN A 548 42.89 8.07 33.94
C ASN A 548 43.88 7.00 33.48
N PHE A 549 45.11 7.41 33.20
CA PHE A 549 46.21 6.57 32.76
C PHE A 549 47.23 6.39 33.89
N ASN A 550 47.41 5.16 34.35
CA ASN A 550 48.36 4.82 35.40
C ASN A 550 49.66 4.33 34.77
N TYR A 551 50.78 4.88 35.22
CA TYR A 551 52.12 4.44 34.83
C TYR A 551 52.95 4.04 36.06
N GLN A 552 53.78 3.02 35.88
CA GLN A 552 54.60 2.47 36.95
C GLN A 552 55.81 3.35 37.23
N SER A 553 56.36 3.22 38.43
CA SER A 553 57.61 3.91 38.76
C SER A 553 58.75 3.34 37.92
N LEU A 554 59.53 4.24 37.34
CA LEU A 554 60.80 3.97 36.68
C LEU A 554 61.99 4.24 37.63
N SER A 555 61.71 4.43 38.92
CA SER A 555 62.73 4.64 39.94
C SER A 555 63.37 3.33 40.36
N GLY A 556 64.66 3.39 40.65
CA GLY A 556 65.48 2.24 40.97
C GLY A 556 66.95 2.58 40.81
N THR A 557 67.79 1.64 41.21
CA THR A 557 69.24 1.71 40.97
C THR A 557 69.61 0.64 39.94
N CYS A 558 70.55 0.97 39.07
CA CYS A 558 71.10 0.00 38.14
C CYS A 558 71.78 -1.10 38.97
N ASP A 559 71.41 -2.36 38.74
CA ASP A 559 72.01 -3.50 39.44
C ASP A 559 73.04 -4.20 38.56
N TYR A 560 73.58 -3.48 37.56
CA TYR A 560 74.61 -3.98 36.67
C TYR A 560 75.88 -4.31 37.47
N ILE A 561 76.32 -5.55 37.35
CA ILE A 561 77.56 -6.04 37.92
C ILE A 561 78.62 -5.95 36.82
N GLU A 562 79.55 -5.02 36.96
CA GLU A 562 80.71 -4.94 36.07
C GLU A 562 81.85 -5.75 36.66
N TYR A 563 82.25 -6.80 35.94
CA TYR A 563 83.33 -7.71 36.34
C TYR A 563 84.69 -7.14 35.94
N CYS A 564 85.19 -6.17 36.71
CA CYS A 564 86.52 -5.61 36.49
C CYS A 564 87.57 -6.52 37.12
N GLY A 565 88.33 -7.25 36.27
CA GLY A 565 89.58 -7.89 36.71
C GLY A 565 89.80 -9.37 36.39
N GLY A 566 88.99 -9.98 35.51
CA GLY A 566 89.16 -11.38 35.08
C GLY A 566 88.71 -12.40 36.14
N CYS A 567 88.14 -13.51 35.68
CA CYS A 567 87.64 -14.56 36.56
C CYS A 567 88.79 -15.32 37.24
N ARG A 568 88.68 -15.54 38.54
CA ARG A 568 89.68 -16.26 39.34
C ARG A 568 89.16 -17.65 39.71
N GLY A 569 90.01 -18.66 39.59
CA GLY A 569 89.69 -20.04 39.94
C GLY A 569 90.60 -21.05 39.23
N ASN A 570 90.42 -22.33 39.54
CA ASN A 570 91.08 -23.46 38.90
C ASN A 570 90.05 -24.57 38.62
N SER A 571 90.46 -25.64 37.95
CA SER A 571 89.56 -26.71 37.46
C SER A 571 88.85 -27.52 38.55
N GLU A 572 89.25 -27.37 39.82
CA GLU A 572 88.71 -28.16 40.93
C GLU A 572 87.66 -27.39 41.76
N ASP A 573 87.75 -26.07 41.87
CA ASP A 573 86.85 -25.25 42.69
C ASP A 573 85.85 -24.38 41.89
N GLY A 574 85.96 -24.37 40.57
CA GLY A 574 85.15 -23.53 39.68
C GLY A 574 85.65 -22.08 39.61
N TYR A 575 85.53 -21.45 38.44
CA TYR A 575 85.91 -20.06 38.24
C TYR A 575 84.82 -19.10 38.75
N TRP A 576 85.20 -18.10 39.55
CA TRP A 576 84.30 -17.02 40.01
C TRP A 576 84.91 -15.65 39.68
N CYS A 577 84.08 -14.68 39.31
CA CYS A 577 84.52 -13.36 38.89
C CYS A 577 84.05 -12.33 39.92
N PRO A 578 84.94 -11.60 40.63
CA PRO A 578 84.53 -10.52 41.53
C PRO A 578 84.04 -9.33 40.69
N GLY A 579 82.74 -9.07 40.73
CA GLY A 579 82.16 -7.86 40.12
C GLY A 579 81.81 -6.81 41.16
N HIS A 580 81.75 -5.55 40.75
CA HIS A 580 81.21 -4.46 41.56
C HIS A 580 79.87 -3.99 40.98
N ARG A 581 78.90 -3.65 41.83
CA ARG A 581 77.56 -3.20 41.42
C ARG A 581 77.56 -1.70 41.16
N CYS A 582 77.09 -1.28 39.99
CA CYS A 582 76.94 0.13 39.64
C CYS A 582 75.63 0.70 40.23
N GLY A 583 75.62 1.11 41.50
CA GLY A 583 74.40 1.60 42.19
C GLY A 583 73.83 2.96 41.75
N LYS A 584 73.96 3.34 40.47
CA LYS A 584 73.48 4.64 39.93
C LYS A 584 71.97 4.62 39.74
N SER A 585 71.29 5.71 40.10
CA SER A 585 69.86 5.88 39.83
C SER A 585 69.56 5.98 38.34
N PHE A 586 68.43 5.41 37.91
CA PHE A 586 67.91 5.60 36.56
C PHE A 586 67.61 7.09 36.28
N VAL A 587 67.66 7.48 35.00
CA VAL A 587 67.22 8.81 34.50
C VAL A 587 66.26 8.61 33.33
N LEU A 588 65.31 9.52 33.14
CA LEU A 588 64.35 9.44 32.03
C LEU A 588 65.09 9.53 30.68
N ARG A 589 64.66 8.72 29.71
CA ARG A 589 65.18 8.73 28.33
C ARG A 589 64.08 9.11 27.36
N ASP A 590 62.95 8.40 27.43
CA ASP A 590 61.74 8.75 26.71
C ASP A 590 60.70 9.32 27.70
N THR A 591 60.38 10.59 27.51
CA THR A 591 59.43 11.31 28.38
C THR A 591 58.11 11.57 27.71
N ASP A 592 58.03 11.49 26.39
CA ASP A 592 56.88 12.00 25.65
C ASP A 592 55.78 10.93 25.65
N TYR A 593 54.53 11.36 25.73
CA TYR A 593 53.37 10.48 25.58
C TYR A 593 52.28 11.21 24.81
N ASP A 594 51.46 10.45 24.09
CA ASP A 594 50.34 10.96 23.30
C ASP A 594 49.14 10.01 23.42
N TYR A 595 48.14 10.42 24.20
CA TYR A 595 46.98 9.62 24.53
C TYR A 595 45.86 9.78 23.50
N HIS A 596 45.65 8.74 22.70
CA HIS A 596 44.53 8.66 21.75
C HIS A 596 43.40 7.76 22.25
N PHE A 597 42.20 7.98 21.73
CA PHE A 597 41.01 7.21 22.12
C PHE A 597 40.22 6.78 20.89
N LYS A 598 39.56 5.63 21.00
CA LYS A 598 38.63 5.13 20.00
C LYS A 598 37.38 4.58 20.66
N ASN A 599 36.28 4.59 19.91
CA ASN A 599 35.12 3.80 20.27
C ASN A 599 35.40 2.31 20.03
N ILE A 600 35.30 1.51 21.08
CA ILE A 600 35.45 0.05 21.03
C ILE A 600 34.09 -0.68 21.07
N ALA A 601 32.99 0.05 21.29
CA ALA A 601 31.66 -0.56 21.25
C ALA A 601 31.27 -0.96 19.81
N PRO A 602 30.54 -2.07 19.62
CA PRO A 602 30.04 -2.47 18.31
C PRO A 602 29.14 -1.39 17.69
N ILE A 603 29.48 -0.95 16.48
CA ILE A 603 28.71 0.06 15.75
C ILE A 603 27.43 -0.58 15.18
N LYS A 604 26.27 -0.11 15.63
CA LYS A 604 24.97 -0.46 15.05
C LYS A 604 24.77 0.33 13.76
N GLU A 605 25.13 -0.25 12.62
CA GLU A 605 25.17 0.44 11.32
C GLU A 605 23.84 1.09 10.90
N LYS A 606 22.69 0.58 11.38
CA LYS A 606 21.35 1.15 11.12
C LYS A 606 20.91 2.25 12.11
N LEU A 607 21.80 2.66 13.00
CA LEU A 607 21.56 3.68 14.02
C LEU A 607 22.67 4.74 14.02
N LEU A 608 23.92 4.29 14.04
CA LEU A 608 25.11 5.14 14.08
C LEU A 608 25.75 5.16 12.69
N ALA A 609 25.84 6.34 12.08
CA ALA A 609 26.46 6.49 10.77
C ALA A 609 27.98 6.35 10.89
N ASN A 610 28.59 5.53 10.03
CA ASN A 610 30.04 5.31 10.03
C ASN A 610 30.63 5.21 8.61
N VAL A 611 30.05 5.96 7.68
CA VAL A 611 30.41 5.91 6.25
C VAL A 611 30.62 7.32 5.67
N GLY A 612 31.51 7.44 4.70
CA GLY A 612 31.77 8.70 4.01
C GLY A 612 32.07 9.87 4.95
N VAL A 613 31.43 11.01 4.72
CA VAL A 613 31.55 12.22 5.55
C VAL A 613 30.78 12.11 6.89
N PHE A 614 29.98 11.06 7.08
CA PHE A 614 29.20 10.85 8.30
C PHE A 614 29.97 10.01 9.33
N LYS A 615 31.21 9.61 9.04
CA LYS A 615 32.10 8.98 10.01
C LYS A 615 32.26 9.86 11.23
N ALA A 616 32.31 9.23 12.40
CA ALA A 616 32.54 9.93 13.65
C ALA A 616 33.89 10.67 13.60
N LEU A 617 33.92 11.84 14.24
CA LEU A 617 35.11 12.65 14.39
C LEU A 617 35.59 12.57 15.84
N ASN A 618 36.88 12.30 16.00
CA ASN A 618 37.54 12.31 17.30
C ASN A 618 38.25 13.64 17.43
N THR A 619 37.84 14.48 18.37
CA THR A 619 38.55 15.72 18.69
C THR A 619 39.05 15.64 20.12
N THR A 620 40.36 15.69 20.29
CA THR A 620 41.01 15.86 21.59
C THR A 620 40.88 17.32 22.02
N GLY A 621 40.63 17.59 23.30
CA GLY A 621 40.92 18.89 23.87
C GLY A 621 42.43 19.05 24.14
N ASP A 622 42.84 20.26 24.55
CA ASP A 622 44.21 20.79 24.50
C ASP A 622 45.32 20.00 25.24
N ASP A 623 45.02 18.90 25.97
CA ASP A 623 45.93 18.23 26.91
C ASP A 623 46.23 16.73 26.62
N ALA A 624 46.00 16.24 25.38
CA ALA A 624 46.15 14.80 25.09
C ALA A 624 47.59 14.30 24.96
N SER A 625 48.58 15.19 24.86
CA SER A 625 50.01 14.86 24.79
C SER A 625 50.80 15.62 25.85
N GLY A 626 51.91 15.06 26.31
CA GLY A 626 52.72 15.68 27.35
C GLY A 626 54.02 14.95 27.64
N ASN A 627 54.70 15.39 28.70
CA ASN A 627 56.01 14.88 29.09
C ASN A 627 55.99 14.39 30.54
N ARG A 628 56.45 13.17 30.75
CA ARG A 628 56.72 12.62 32.07
C ARG A 628 57.84 13.42 32.75
N SER A 629 57.52 14.05 33.88
CA SER A 629 58.44 14.93 34.60
C SER A 629 59.22 14.25 35.73
N SER A 630 58.88 13.02 36.12
CA SER A 630 59.56 12.29 37.20
C SER A 630 59.57 10.77 37.02
N LEU A 631 60.49 10.09 37.72
CA LEU A 631 60.60 8.61 37.74
C LEU A 631 59.59 7.93 38.69
N SER A 632 58.84 8.70 39.47
CA SER A 632 57.83 8.17 40.38
C SER A 632 56.67 7.55 39.61
N ALA A 633 55.93 6.64 40.25
CA ALA A 633 54.63 6.22 39.72
C ALA A 633 53.65 7.41 39.75
N GLY A 634 52.67 7.41 38.85
CA GLY A 634 51.70 8.49 38.74
C GLY A 634 50.49 8.13 37.91
N THR A 635 49.56 9.09 37.83
CA THR A 635 48.31 8.99 37.10
C THR A 635 48.06 10.30 36.35
N ASP A 636 47.86 10.22 35.04
CA ASP A 636 47.45 11.35 34.21
C ASP A 636 45.96 11.23 33.88
N GLY A 637 45.23 12.35 33.91
CA GLY A 637 43.79 12.39 33.61
C GLY A 637 43.49 13.23 32.36
N VAL A 638 42.83 12.64 31.37
CA VAL A 638 42.37 13.34 30.16
C VAL A 638 40.85 13.53 30.23
N SER A 639 40.38 14.78 30.33
CA SER A 639 38.97 15.13 30.59
C SER A 639 38.23 15.80 29.42
N SER A 640 38.93 16.14 28.34
CA SER A 640 38.45 17.01 27.26
C SER A 640 38.22 16.29 25.92
N PHE A 641 38.21 14.94 25.90
CA PHE A 641 37.97 14.17 24.69
C PHE A 641 36.50 14.25 24.25
N ASN A 642 36.26 14.63 23.00
CA ASN A 642 34.93 14.67 22.41
C ASN A 642 34.82 13.71 21.22
N TYR A 643 33.86 12.80 21.29
CA TYR A 643 33.50 11.89 20.21
C TYR A 643 32.22 12.40 19.54
N GLN A 644 32.38 13.01 18.37
CA GLN A 644 31.30 13.64 17.62
C GLN A 644 30.77 12.66 16.59
N MET A 645 29.48 12.35 16.64
CA MET A 645 28.87 11.30 15.84
C MET A 645 27.53 11.72 15.24
N VAL A 646 27.00 10.90 14.34
CA VAL A 646 25.71 11.15 13.69
C VAL A 646 24.82 9.92 13.81
N LEU A 647 23.64 10.11 14.40
CA LEU A 647 22.57 9.13 14.39
C LEU A 647 21.77 9.25 13.11
N TRP A 648 21.22 8.14 12.62
CA TRP A 648 20.37 8.13 11.43
C TRP A 648 19.28 7.07 11.49
N ARG A 649 18.20 7.31 10.73
CA ARG A 649 17.01 6.45 10.67
C ARG A 649 17.21 5.20 9.78
N GLY A 650 18.19 4.34 10.09
CA GLY A 650 18.57 3.21 9.24
C GLY A 650 17.55 2.07 9.10
N LYS A 651 16.48 2.05 9.91
CA LYS A 651 15.30 1.19 9.71
C LYS A 651 14.21 1.85 8.84
N ASP A 652 14.16 3.18 8.83
CA ASP A 652 13.23 4.01 8.06
C ASP A 652 13.95 4.81 6.98
N VAL A 653 14.56 4.12 6.01
CA VAL A 653 15.47 4.76 5.07
C VAL A 653 14.71 5.44 3.92
N PRO A 654 14.74 6.78 3.80
CA PRO A 654 14.12 7.46 2.67
C PRO A 654 14.90 7.27 1.37
N THR A 655 14.27 7.53 0.23
CA THR A 655 14.91 7.52 -1.09
C THR A 655 15.09 8.95 -1.60
N LEU A 656 16.31 9.33 -2.00
CA LEU A 656 16.56 10.65 -2.59
C LEU A 656 15.83 10.80 -3.92
N ALA A 657 15.15 11.94 -4.10
CA ALA A 657 14.39 12.23 -5.31
C ALA A 657 15.34 12.62 -6.45
N SER A 658 15.56 11.71 -7.41
CA SER A 658 16.56 11.88 -8.48
C SER A 658 16.33 13.07 -9.40
N TYR A 659 15.10 13.56 -9.49
CA TYR A 659 14.75 14.74 -10.29
C TYR A 659 14.92 16.06 -9.50
N LYS A 660 15.32 15.99 -8.22
CA LYS A 660 15.64 17.14 -7.36
C LYS A 660 17.07 17.15 -6.86
N GLU A 661 17.63 15.97 -6.60
CA GLU A 661 18.95 15.80 -6.00
C GLU A 661 19.94 15.17 -6.99
N ASN A 662 21.22 15.53 -6.85
CA ASN A 662 22.28 14.92 -7.65
C ASN A 662 22.56 13.48 -7.16
N SER A 663 22.86 12.56 -8.09
CA SER A 663 23.28 11.19 -7.76
C SER A 663 24.51 11.10 -6.83
N SER A 664 25.39 12.12 -6.87
CA SER A 664 26.55 12.26 -6.00
C SER A 664 26.24 12.99 -4.68
N HIS A 665 24.97 13.21 -4.35
CA HIS A 665 24.58 13.83 -3.09
C HIS A 665 25.14 13.03 -1.92
N VAL A 666 25.70 13.73 -0.93
CA VAL A 666 26.48 13.13 0.14
C VAL A 666 25.72 12.09 0.97
N LEU A 667 24.43 12.34 1.26
CA LEU A 667 23.52 11.38 1.91
C LEU A 667 23.39 10.04 1.17
N ASN A 668 23.67 9.98 -0.14
CA ASN A 668 23.56 8.73 -0.88
C ASN A 668 24.57 7.68 -0.38
N THR A 669 25.68 8.10 0.22
CA THR A 669 26.64 7.20 0.90
C THR A 669 26.02 6.45 2.08
N LEU A 670 25.03 7.05 2.74
CA LEU A 670 24.33 6.51 3.90
C LEU A 670 23.05 5.78 3.48
N LEU A 671 22.24 6.42 2.65
CA LEU A 671 20.93 5.90 2.24
C LEU A 671 21.05 4.75 1.24
N SER A 672 22.00 4.83 0.30
CA SER A 672 22.10 3.92 -0.86
C SER A 672 20.77 3.77 -1.63
N ARG A 673 19.93 4.82 -1.60
CA ARG A 673 18.59 4.87 -2.20
C ARG A 673 18.43 6.18 -2.95
N TYR A 674 18.41 6.09 -4.28
CA TYR A 674 18.29 7.22 -5.19
C TYR A 674 17.44 6.81 -6.40
N GLY A 675 16.45 7.63 -6.76
CA GLY A 675 15.63 7.31 -7.93
C GLY A 675 14.40 8.21 -8.07
N LYS A 676 13.54 7.88 -9.03
CA LYS A 676 12.20 8.48 -9.19
C LYS A 676 11.08 7.58 -8.64
N GLN A 677 11.47 6.45 -8.05
CA GLN A 677 10.63 5.50 -7.33
C GLN A 677 11.30 5.17 -5.99
N PRO A 678 10.55 5.03 -4.89
CA PRO A 678 11.08 4.57 -3.62
C PRO A 678 11.76 3.22 -3.76
N VAL A 679 12.97 3.12 -3.21
CA VAL A 679 13.76 1.88 -3.18
C VAL A 679 13.51 1.20 -1.84
N GLY A 680 12.68 0.16 -1.85
CA GLY A 680 12.21 -0.49 -0.62
C GLY A 680 11.13 0.31 0.10
N SER A 681 10.61 -0.26 1.19
CA SER A 681 9.59 0.38 2.01
C SER A 681 10.22 1.15 3.17
N ARG A 682 9.57 2.25 3.56
CA ARG A 682 9.75 2.92 4.84
C ARG A 682 9.07 2.13 5.96
N THR A 683 9.42 2.41 7.21
CA THR A 683 8.82 1.72 8.36
C THR A 683 7.35 2.09 8.54
N ASN A 684 6.53 1.15 9.01
CA ASN A 684 5.14 1.41 9.44
C ASN A 684 5.07 1.86 10.91
N GLU A 685 6.16 1.73 11.66
CA GLU A 685 6.26 2.14 13.05
C GLU A 685 6.40 3.67 13.14
N ARG A 686 5.42 4.33 13.77
CA ARG A 686 5.50 5.80 13.96
C ARG A 686 6.62 6.22 14.89
N VAL A 687 6.90 5.40 15.89
CA VAL A 687 7.98 5.61 16.85
C VAL A 687 8.60 4.26 17.12
N TYR A 688 9.93 4.19 17.08
CA TYR A 688 10.67 3.01 17.50
C TYR A 688 11.91 3.43 18.27
N PHE A 689 12.33 2.54 19.16
CA PHE A 689 13.44 2.77 20.08
C PHE A 689 14.64 1.94 19.68
N GLU A 690 15.80 2.53 19.82
CA GLU A 690 17.09 1.89 19.63
C GLU A 690 17.97 2.23 20.82
N ARG A 691 18.92 1.36 21.14
CA ARG A 691 19.90 1.67 22.17
C ARG A 691 21.21 2.10 21.54
N LEU A 692 21.72 3.27 21.89
CA LEU A 692 23.07 3.67 21.56
C LEU A 692 24.01 3.18 22.66
N ASP A 693 25.01 2.42 22.26
CA ASP A 693 26.10 1.97 23.14
C ASP A 693 27.41 2.55 22.58
N THR A 694 28.06 3.43 23.35
CA THR A 694 29.37 3.99 23.00
C THR A 694 30.31 3.77 24.18
N GLU A 695 31.46 3.15 23.92
CA GLU A 695 32.49 2.90 24.92
C GLU A 695 33.82 3.33 24.37
N LEU A 696 34.44 4.32 25.01
CA LEU A 696 35.74 4.84 24.62
C LEU A 696 36.85 4.19 25.44
N ASP A 697 37.91 3.81 24.73
CA ASP A 697 39.11 3.17 25.29
C ASP A 697 40.36 3.64 24.52
N MET A 698 41.54 3.29 25.02
CA MET A 698 42.81 3.65 24.40
C MET A 698 42.94 3.14 22.96
N ASP A 699 43.46 3.98 22.08
CA ASP A 699 43.78 3.59 20.71
C ASP A 699 45.26 3.23 20.52
N ASN A 700 45.59 1.97 20.84
CA ASN A 700 46.92 1.38 20.66
C ASN A 700 47.46 1.42 19.22
N SER A 701 46.68 1.83 18.22
CA SER A 701 47.13 1.90 16.82
C SER A 701 47.84 3.20 16.46
N ILE A 702 47.58 4.27 17.22
CA ILE A 702 48.10 5.61 16.95
C ILE A 702 48.65 6.31 18.19
N GLY A 703 48.24 5.90 19.39
CA GLY A 703 48.69 6.52 20.64
C GLY A 703 50.06 6.01 21.10
N ASP A 704 50.81 6.92 21.73
CA ASP A 704 52.05 6.61 22.42
C ASP A 704 51.80 6.60 23.93
N TYR A 705 51.78 5.41 24.49
CA TYR A 705 51.56 5.18 25.92
C TYR A 705 52.85 4.75 26.62
N PHE A 706 54.00 4.80 25.93
CA PHE A 706 55.24 4.24 26.42
C PHE A 706 56.18 5.33 26.90
N THR A 707 56.76 5.16 28.08
CA THR A 707 57.87 5.98 28.56
C THR A 707 58.96 5.08 29.12
N ASP A 708 60.21 5.51 29.05
CA ASP A 708 61.33 4.71 29.56
C ASP A 708 62.42 5.52 30.25
N SER A 709 63.21 4.79 31.02
CA SER A 709 64.40 5.26 31.71
C SER A 709 65.63 4.48 31.27
N LYS A 710 66.80 5.07 31.46
CA LYS A 710 68.10 4.43 31.24
C LYS A 710 69.02 4.62 32.42
N CYS A 711 69.95 3.70 32.61
CA CYS A 711 71.11 3.95 33.45
C CYS A 711 72.00 4.99 32.73
N PRO A 712 72.45 6.07 33.42
CA PRO A 712 73.31 7.08 32.81
C PRO A 712 74.60 6.51 32.19
N GLU A 713 75.16 5.46 32.78
CA GLU A 713 76.47 4.89 32.42
C GLU A 713 76.35 3.58 31.59
N HIS A 714 75.16 2.95 31.55
CA HIS A 714 74.93 1.69 30.83
C HIS A 714 73.65 1.76 29.99
N SER A 715 73.77 2.14 28.71
CA SER A 715 72.62 2.45 27.83
C SER A 715 71.69 1.26 27.54
N SER A 716 72.14 0.04 27.77
CA SER A 716 71.38 -1.21 27.61
C SER A 716 70.54 -1.58 28.83
N TYR A 717 70.69 -0.88 29.96
CA TYR A 717 69.93 -1.11 31.19
C TYR A 717 68.94 0.03 31.40
N GLY A 718 67.66 -0.30 31.43
CA GLY A 718 66.57 0.66 31.55
C GLY A 718 65.31 -0.01 32.09
N LEU A 719 64.42 0.80 32.65
CA LEU A 719 63.07 0.38 32.98
C LEU A 719 62.11 1.03 31.99
N SER A 720 61.06 0.32 31.62
CA SER A 720 60.01 0.83 30.74
C SER A 720 58.66 0.76 31.43
N SER A 721 57.81 1.75 31.17
CA SER A 721 56.46 1.81 31.69
C SER A 721 55.50 2.16 30.56
N THR A 722 54.58 1.25 30.28
CA THR A 722 53.42 1.53 29.42
C THR A 722 52.27 1.99 30.30
N ALA A 723 51.79 3.21 30.10
CA ALA A 723 50.62 3.74 30.76
C ALA A 723 49.39 2.90 30.38
N LYS A 724 48.60 2.50 31.38
CA LYS A 724 47.36 1.75 31.18
C LYS A 724 46.20 2.57 31.69
N ASN A 725 45.12 2.65 30.93
CA ASN A 725 43.90 3.26 31.43
C ASN A 725 43.30 2.40 32.56
N SER A 726 42.81 3.08 33.60
CA SER A 726 42.19 2.45 34.77
C SER A 726 40.68 2.35 34.66
N ASN A 727 40.10 3.07 33.70
CA ASN A 727 38.68 3.15 33.43
C ASN A 727 38.42 3.30 31.93
N LYS A 728 37.22 2.89 31.52
CA LYS A 728 36.64 3.15 30.20
C LYS A 728 35.55 4.21 30.34
N LEU A 729 35.34 5.00 29.29
CA LEU A 729 34.28 6.02 29.31
C LEU A 729 33.07 5.50 28.54
N GLN A 730 31.97 5.30 29.24
CA GLN A 730 30.72 4.81 28.66
C GLN A 730 29.72 5.94 28.46
N TYR A 731 29.13 5.99 27.26
CA TYR A 731 28.11 6.94 26.85
C TYR A 731 26.98 6.14 26.20
N ASN A 732 26.03 5.72 27.03
CA ASN A 732 24.89 4.94 26.60
C ASN A 732 23.62 5.78 26.71
N GLY A 733 22.64 5.52 25.87
CA GLY A 733 21.36 6.21 25.91
C GLY A 733 20.35 5.55 24.97
N ASP A 734 19.08 5.70 25.29
CA ASP A 734 17.99 5.27 24.43
C ASP A 734 17.74 6.34 23.37
N VAL A 735 17.65 5.90 22.12
CA VAL A 735 17.42 6.73 20.93
C VAL A 735 16.00 6.51 20.47
N THR A 736 15.24 7.59 20.40
CA THR A 736 13.88 7.57 19.89
C THR A 736 13.89 8.04 18.43
N ILE A 737 13.42 7.20 17.51
CA ILE A 737 13.25 7.58 16.11
C ILE A 737 11.75 7.70 15.79
N GLN A 738 11.37 8.89 15.34
CA GLN A 738 10.01 9.21 14.91
C GLN A 738 9.93 9.18 13.38
N SER A 739 8.95 8.44 12.85
CA SER A 739 8.71 8.31 11.42
C SER A 739 7.29 8.71 11.05
N TYR A 740 7.18 9.41 9.93
CA TYR A 740 5.94 9.65 9.24
C TYR A 740 6.16 9.49 7.73
N THR A 741 5.34 8.64 7.11
CA THR A 741 5.47 8.22 5.71
C THR A 741 4.30 8.67 4.85
N GLY A 742 3.43 9.54 5.37
CA GLY A 742 2.17 9.90 4.71
C GLY A 742 1.14 8.77 4.70
N VAL A 743 0.04 8.97 3.97
CA VAL A 743 -1.06 8.01 3.82
C VAL A 743 -1.21 7.59 2.36
N GLN A 744 -1.75 6.39 2.12
CA GLN A 744 -2.03 5.94 0.77
C GLN A 744 -3.01 6.89 0.06
N HIS A 745 -2.62 7.36 -1.12
CA HIS A 745 -3.40 8.33 -1.88
C HIS A 745 -4.66 7.69 -2.48
N LYS A 746 -5.72 8.50 -2.54
CA LYS A 746 -6.87 8.21 -3.39
C LYS A 746 -6.50 8.47 -4.84
N ILE A 747 -7.29 7.92 -5.76
CA ILE A 747 -7.13 8.18 -7.19
C ILE A 747 -7.79 9.53 -7.52
N GLY A 748 -7.04 10.42 -8.16
CA GLY A 748 -7.54 11.71 -8.63
C GLY A 748 -8.21 11.56 -9.99
N ASN A 749 -9.51 11.25 -10.00
CA ASN A 749 -10.32 10.99 -11.20
C ASN A 749 -11.71 11.65 -11.11
N ALA A 750 -11.82 12.76 -10.37
CA ALA A 750 -13.05 13.55 -10.35
C ALA A 750 -13.29 14.18 -11.72
N VAL A 751 -14.55 14.23 -12.11
CA VAL A 751 -15.04 14.77 -13.38
C VAL A 751 -16.12 15.81 -13.11
N THR A 752 -16.24 16.80 -13.98
CA THR A 752 -17.29 17.81 -13.87
C THR A 752 -18.66 17.21 -14.20
N THR A 753 -19.63 17.39 -13.29
CA THR A 753 -20.99 16.83 -13.41
C THR A 753 -22.02 17.80 -14.02
N ASN A 754 -21.73 19.12 -14.03
CA ASN A 754 -22.66 20.17 -14.48
C ASN A 754 -22.10 21.00 -15.66
N SER A 755 -21.64 20.35 -16.73
CA SER A 755 -20.97 21.01 -17.85
C SER A 755 -21.84 22.01 -18.65
N THR A 756 -23.16 21.98 -18.49
CA THR A 756 -24.12 22.83 -19.21
C THR A 756 -24.35 24.21 -18.57
N ASN A 757 -23.96 24.41 -17.30
CA ASN A 757 -24.14 25.68 -16.58
C ASN A 757 -22.85 26.53 -16.52
N ILE A 758 -21.80 26.10 -17.22
CA ILE A 758 -20.51 26.79 -17.25
C ILE A 758 -20.49 27.68 -18.51
N PHE A 759 -20.65 28.99 -18.31
CA PHE A 759 -20.51 29.95 -19.41
C PHE A 759 -19.04 30.15 -19.75
N ALA A 760 -18.68 30.00 -21.03
CA ALA A 760 -17.37 30.39 -21.52
C ALA A 760 -17.22 31.91 -21.52
N ALA A 761 -16.00 32.40 -21.33
CA ALA A 761 -15.65 33.76 -21.71
C ALA A 761 -15.09 33.76 -23.13
N LEU A 762 -15.62 34.62 -24.01
CA LEU A 762 -15.08 34.84 -25.35
C LEU A 762 -13.97 35.89 -25.27
N ILE A 763 -12.72 35.45 -25.42
CA ILE A 763 -11.57 36.31 -25.08
C ILE A 763 -11.40 37.41 -26.13
N GLY A 764 -11.34 38.66 -25.67
CA GLY A 764 -11.11 39.82 -26.54
C GLY A 764 -12.29 40.21 -27.43
N LYS A 765 -13.50 39.70 -27.16
CA LYS A 765 -14.72 40.03 -27.93
C LYS A 765 -15.68 40.92 -27.13
N PRO A 766 -16.25 41.98 -27.72
CA PRO A 766 -17.13 42.92 -27.03
C PRO A 766 -18.58 42.42 -26.95
N VAL A 767 -18.78 41.14 -26.58
CA VAL A 767 -20.12 40.53 -26.45
C VAL A 767 -20.23 39.73 -25.15
N SER A 768 -21.43 39.69 -24.60
CA SER A 768 -21.76 38.76 -23.51
C SER A 768 -22.19 37.42 -24.09
N VAL A 769 -21.64 36.34 -23.54
CA VAL A 769 -22.05 34.98 -23.90
C VAL A 769 -23.50 34.76 -23.50
N LYS A 770 -24.30 34.28 -24.46
CA LYS A 770 -25.73 33.99 -24.26
C LYS A 770 -25.95 32.54 -23.89
N PHE A 771 -25.19 31.64 -24.53
CA PHE A 771 -25.26 30.21 -24.31
C PHE A 771 -23.88 29.58 -24.44
N SER A 772 -23.68 28.48 -23.69
CA SER A 772 -22.50 27.64 -23.72
C SER A 772 -22.93 26.18 -23.59
N GLY A 773 -22.25 25.27 -24.27
CA GLY A 773 -22.44 23.83 -24.16
C GLY A 773 -21.09 23.14 -24.06
N GLY A 774 -20.82 22.51 -22.92
CA GLY A 774 -19.55 21.83 -22.65
C GLY A 774 -19.69 20.33 -22.48
N THR A 775 -18.65 19.59 -22.84
CA THR A 775 -18.54 18.14 -22.67
C THR A 775 -17.14 17.76 -22.20
N ILE A 776 -17.08 16.96 -21.14
CA ILE A 776 -15.84 16.37 -20.65
C ILE A 776 -15.48 15.12 -21.46
N VAL A 777 -14.19 14.99 -21.77
CA VAL A 777 -13.61 13.78 -22.35
C VAL A 777 -12.71 13.18 -21.29
N THR A 778 -13.19 12.10 -20.68
CA THR A 778 -12.44 11.38 -19.63
C THR A 778 -11.21 10.72 -20.22
N SER A 779 -10.14 10.68 -19.42
CA SER A 779 -8.91 10.00 -19.81
C SER A 779 -8.98 8.55 -19.39
N SER A 780 -8.56 7.64 -20.25
CA SER A 780 -8.33 6.23 -19.90
C SER A 780 -6.89 5.95 -19.46
N LYS A 781 -6.00 6.94 -19.58
CA LYS A 781 -4.60 6.87 -19.16
C LYS A 781 -4.43 7.67 -17.87
N ALA A 782 -3.69 7.09 -16.92
CA ALA A 782 -3.31 7.76 -15.71
C ALA A 782 -1.87 8.27 -15.83
N VAL A 783 -1.57 9.35 -15.12
CA VAL A 783 -0.21 9.79 -14.83
C VAL A 783 0.13 9.32 -13.43
N LYS A 784 1.25 8.60 -13.31
CA LYS A 784 1.73 8.11 -12.02
C LYS A 784 3.09 8.68 -11.68
N PHE A 785 3.25 9.08 -10.43
CA PHE A 785 4.50 9.62 -9.90
C PHE A 785 4.58 9.41 -8.40
N TYR A 786 5.79 9.47 -7.86
CA TYR A 786 6.02 9.58 -6.43
C TYR A 786 6.33 11.03 -6.10
N PRO A 787 5.47 11.73 -5.34
CA PRO A 787 5.75 13.09 -4.90
C PRO A 787 7.05 13.15 -4.12
N TYR A 788 7.66 14.33 -4.05
CA TYR A 788 8.80 14.56 -3.18
C TYR A 788 8.40 15.40 -1.97
N ILE A 789 9.11 15.19 -0.87
CA ILE A 789 8.94 15.91 0.39
C ILE A 789 10.30 16.48 0.81
N ARG A 790 10.26 17.57 1.57
CA ARG A 790 11.45 18.15 2.17
C ARG A 790 11.73 17.49 3.52
N MET A 791 12.96 17.03 3.71
CA MET A 791 13.51 16.58 4.99
C MET A 791 14.82 17.32 5.27
N THR A 792 15.40 17.07 6.45
CA THR A 792 16.69 17.63 6.84
C THR A 792 17.71 16.56 7.24
N TYR A 793 18.99 16.89 7.15
CA TYR A 793 20.08 16.10 7.71
C TYR A 793 21.16 16.98 8.32
N GLN A 794 22.00 16.39 9.16
CA GLN A 794 23.16 17.00 9.78
C GLN A 794 24.43 16.17 9.54
N LEU A 795 25.56 16.86 9.51
CA LEU A 795 26.90 16.29 9.48
C LEU A 795 27.47 16.23 10.92
N PRO A 796 28.53 15.44 11.17
CA PRO A 796 29.19 15.43 12.47
C PRO A 796 29.64 16.86 12.89
N ALA A 797 29.74 17.09 14.21
CA ALA A 797 30.18 18.37 14.79
C ALA A 797 29.27 19.58 14.49
N LYS A 798 28.02 19.36 14.08
CA LYS A 798 27.05 20.42 13.78
C LYS A 798 26.07 20.64 14.92
N SER A 799 25.69 21.90 15.13
CA SER A 799 24.66 22.24 16.11
C SER A 799 23.27 21.86 15.59
N ASP A 800 22.28 21.81 16.49
CA ASP A 800 20.88 21.51 16.13
C ASP A 800 20.25 22.51 15.16
N ASN A 801 20.82 23.71 15.03
CA ASN A 801 20.38 24.74 14.09
C ASN A 801 21.00 24.60 12.69
N ASP A 802 22.08 23.82 12.54
CA ASP A 802 22.82 23.65 11.29
C ASP A 802 22.26 22.51 10.42
N ARG A 803 20.95 22.53 10.18
CA ARG A 803 20.24 21.49 9.40
C ARG A 803 20.25 21.82 7.91
N ILE A 804 20.58 20.82 7.08
CA ILE A 804 20.62 20.94 5.62
C ILE A 804 19.36 20.33 5.02
N ASN A 805 18.67 21.04 4.15
CA ASN A 805 17.46 20.55 3.47
C ASN A 805 17.81 19.57 2.35
N VAL A 806 16.96 18.58 2.15
CA VAL A 806 17.07 17.61 1.07
C VAL A 806 15.69 17.12 0.65
N ASN A 807 15.52 16.83 -0.64
CA ASN A 807 14.27 16.29 -1.18
C ASN A 807 14.33 14.77 -1.29
N VAL A 808 13.36 14.10 -0.68
CA VAL A 808 13.20 12.65 -0.72
C VAL A 808 11.83 12.28 -1.27
N LEU A 809 11.68 11.07 -1.78
CA LEU A 809 10.40 10.58 -2.30
C LEU A 809 9.44 10.19 -1.17
N SER A 810 8.16 10.48 -1.38
CA SER A 810 7.05 9.90 -0.63
C SER A 810 6.98 8.38 -0.84
N GLN A 811 6.45 7.67 0.15
CA GLN A 811 6.21 6.23 0.09
C GLN A 811 5.08 5.87 -0.88
N TRP A 812 4.10 6.77 -1.04
CA TRP A 812 2.85 6.47 -1.72
C TRP A 812 2.84 7.04 -3.15
N ILE A 813 2.41 6.21 -4.08
CA ILE A 813 2.26 6.60 -5.49
C ILE A 813 1.01 7.45 -5.64
N SER A 814 1.14 8.58 -6.34
CA SER A 814 0.01 9.41 -6.77
C SER A 814 -0.46 8.96 -8.15
N GLU A 815 -1.76 8.76 -8.30
CA GLU A 815 -2.40 8.38 -9.56
C GLU A 815 -3.43 9.43 -9.98
N LEU A 816 -3.09 10.21 -11.02
CA LEU A 816 -3.86 11.34 -11.50
C LEU A 816 -4.41 11.06 -12.90
N TYR A 817 -5.68 11.38 -13.16
CA TYR A 817 -6.30 11.32 -14.49
C TYR A 817 -6.55 12.72 -15.05
N PRO A 818 -5.69 13.21 -15.95
CA PRO A 818 -5.88 14.50 -16.61
C PRO A 818 -6.99 14.41 -17.67
N HIS A 819 -8.16 14.97 -17.38
CA HIS A 819 -9.30 14.99 -18.31
C HIS A 819 -9.20 16.15 -19.31
N SER A 820 -9.73 15.96 -20.51
CA SER A 820 -9.90 17.06 -21.47
C SER A 820 -11.34 17.59 -21.41
N PHE A 821 -11.56 18.82 -21.87
CA PHE A 821 -12.89 19.41 -21.97
C PHE A 821 -13.02 20.15 -23.30
N ALA A 822 -14.18 20.06 -23.93
CA ALA A 822 -14.51 20.86 -25.10
C ALA A 822 -15.85 21.55 -24.92
N GLU A 823 -15.96 22.80 -25.36
CA GLU A 823 -17.19 23.57 -25.29
C GLU A 823 -17.39 24.42 -26.55
N ALA A 824 -18.64 24.68 -26.89
CA ALA A 824 -19.02 25.65 -27.89
C ALA A 824 -19.89 26.74 -27.24
N ALA A 825 -19.59 27.99 -27.56
CA ALA A 825 -20.28 29.14 -27.00
C ALA A 825 -20.54 30.20 -28.07
N TRP A 826 -21.60 30.99 -27.89
CA TRP A 826 -21.86 32.13 -28.74
C TRP A 826 -22.38 33.34 -27.97
N GLY A 827 -22.15 34.51 -28.55
CA GLY A 827 -22.62 35.79 -28.02
C GLY A 827 -22.87 36.79 -29.14
N SER A 828 -23.78 37.72 -28.88
CA SER A 828 -24.14 38.80 -29.79
C SER A 828 -24.28 40.12 -29.05
N THR A 829 -24.12 41.24 -29.77
CA THR A 829 -24.29 42.58 -29.21
C THR A 829 -25.76 42.90 -28.88
N LYS A 830 -26.71 42.30 -29.61
CA LYS A 830 -28.16 42.50 -29.43
C LYS A 830 -28.90 41.16 -29.48
N ASP A 831 -30.04 41.11 -28.80
CA ASP A 831 -30.95 39.96 -28.85
C ASP A 831 -31.62 39.84 -30.23
N ILE A 832 -32.11 40.96 -30.79
CA ILE A 832 -32.54 41.06 -32.19
C ILE A 832 -31.37 41.62 -32.99
N ASN A 833 -30.72 40.76 -33.76
CA ASN A 833 -29.46 41.02 -34.46
C ASN A 833 -29.50 40.62 -35.94
N MET A 834 -30.70 40.38 -36.49
CA MET A 834 -30.94 40.27 -37.93
C MET A 834 -32.01 41.29 -38.34
N ASN A 835 -31.68 42.12 -39.32
CA ASN A 835 -32.58 43.15 -39.81
C ASN A 835 -33.57 42.55 -40.82
N LEU A 836 -34.83 43.01 -40.76
CA LEU A 836 -35.88 42.66 -41.72
C LEU A 836 -36.40 43.94 -42.36
N THR A 837 -36.16 44.06 -43.66
CA THR A 837 -36.59 45.20 -44.48
C THR A 837 -37.42 44.73 -45.67
N SER A 838 -38.26 45.61 -46.18
CA SER A 838 -39.06 45.38 -47.38
C SER A 838 -39.50 46.74 -47.93
N VAL A 839 -39.57 46.88 -49.25
CA VAL A 839 -40.21 48.03 -49.90
C VAL A 839 -41.72 47.82 -50.10
N GLN A 840 -42.21 46.63 -49.73
CA GLN A 840 -43.59 46.18 -49.92
C GLN A 840 -44.33 45.97 -48.57
N TRP A 841 -43.90 46.68 -47.51
CA TRP A 841 -44.70 46.79 -46.30
C TRP A 841 -46.08 47.37 -46.64
N SER A 842 -47.15 46.80 -46.10
CA SER A 842 -48.51 47.26 -46.39
C SER A 842 -48.72 48.70 -45.91
N THR A 843 -49.16 49.55 -46.82
CA THR A 843 -49.57 50.93 -46.53
C THR A 843 -51.08 51.08 -46.30
N HIS A 844 -51.83 49.97 -46.42
CA HIS A 844 -53.28 49.98 -46.28
C HIS A 844 -53.70 50.40 -44.86
N GLN A 845 -54.71 51.25 -44.72
CA GLN A 845 -55.10 51.82 -43.43
C GLN A 845 -55.42 50.74 -42.38
N LYS A 846 -56.15 49.68 -42.77
CA LYS A 846 -56.46 48.53 -41.90
C LYS A 846 -55.23 47.70 -41.47
N ALA A 847 -54.11 47.84 -42.17
CA ALA A 847 -52.85 47.16 -41.83
C ALA A 847 -51.98 47.99 -40.89
N ILE A 848 -52.09 49.33 -40.95
CA ILE A 848 -51.32 50.25 -40.11
C ILE A 848 -52.06 50.56 -38.79
N GLN A 849 -53.38 50.70 -38.83
CA GLN A 849 -54.22 51.11 -37.70
C GLN A 849 -55.19 50.00 -37.31
N GLY A 850 -55.12 49.55 -36.06
CA GLY A 850 -56.02 48.55 -35.49
C GLY A 850 -55.72 48.28 -34.02
N THR A 851 -56.69 47.67 -33.32
CA THR A 851 -56.62 47.37 -31.88
C THR A 851 -56.19 45.94 -31.57
N ASP A 852 -56.06 45.08 -32.59
CA ASP A 852 -55.79 43.66 -32.43
C ASP A 852 -54.31 43.33 -32.18
N GLY A 853 -53.44 44.35 -32.27
CA GLY A 853 -52.03 44.28 -31.89
C GLY A 853 -51.08 43.79 -32.99
N TRP A 854 -51.59 43.30 -34.13
CA TRP A 854 -50.77 42.84 -35.25
C TRP A 854 -50.53 43.93 -36.31
N GLN A 855 -51.34 44.99 -36.32
CA GLN A 855 -51.19 46.15 -37.20
C GLN A 855 -50.00 47.04 -36.80
N GLY A 856 -49.46 47.80 -37.77
CA GLY A 856 -48.44 48.83 -37.52
C GLY A 856 -47.62 49.20 -38.76
N THR A 857 -47.04 50.40 -38.73
CA THR A 857 -46.13 50.88 -39.78
C THR A 857 -44.92 49.96 -39.91
N ASN A 858 -44.59 49.56 -41.13
CA ASN A 858 -43.49 48.62 -41.43
C ASN A 858 -43.59 47.30 -40.66
N LYS A 859 -44.80 46.82 -40.35
CA LYS A 859 -45.03 45.58 -39.59
C LYS A 859 -45.81 44.52 -40.35
N VAL A 860 -46.64 44.90 -41.32
CA VAL A 860 -47.54 43.98 -42.02
C VAL A 860 -47.03 43.72 -43.44
N LEU A 861 -46.80 42.46 -43.79
CA LEU A 861 -46.25 42.02 -45.07
C LEU A 861 -47.21 41.04 -45.78
N PRO A 862 -47.89 41.46 -46.87
CA PRO A 862 -48.77 40.58 -47.67
C PRO A 862 -48.05 39.39 -48.30
N GLY A 863 -48.75 38.27 -48.51
CA GLY A 863 -48.20 37.10 -49.20
C GLY A 863 -47.77 37.45 -50.63
N GLY A 864 -46.61 36.97 -51.06
CA GLY A 864 -45.93 37.30 -52.32
C GLY A 864 -44.98 38.51 -52.24
N SER A 865 -44.94 39.23 -51.11
CA SER A 865 -44.06 40.40 -50.96
C SER A 865 -42.60 40.00 -50.81
N ILE A 866 -41.68 40.73 -51.42
CA ILE A 866 -40.24 40.56 -51.28
C ILE A 866 -39.80 41.13 -49.94
N TYR A 867 -39.07 40.33 -49.17
CA TYR A 867 -38.39 40.76 -47.96
C TYR A 867 -36.89 40.54 -48.09
N ASN A 868 -36.16 41.35 -47.34
CA ASN A 868 -34.70 41.39 -47.29
C ASN A 868 -34.23 41.16 -45.85
N LEU A 869 -33.26 40.28 -45.68
CA LEU A 869 -32.57 39.99 -44.42
C LEU A 869 -31.12 40.45 -44.52
N ASP A 870 -30.62 41.13 -43.50
CA ASP A 870 -29.20 41.50 -43.38
C ASP A 870 -28.71 41.46 -41.93
N THR A 871 -27.39 41.26 -41.76
CA THR A 871 -26.73 41.26 -40.45
C THR A 871 -25.84 42.50 -40.28
N LYS A 872 -26.07 43.59 -41.02
CA LYS A 872 -25.20 44.77 -40.98
C LYS A 872 -25.26 45.45 -39.61
N ASN A 873 -24.09 45.93 -39.15
CA ASN A 873 -23.91 46.60 -37.86
C ASN A 873 -24.29 45.74 -36.64
N GLN A 874 -24.20 44.41 -36.77
CA GLN A 874 -24.45 43.45 -35.72
C GLN A 874 -23.26 42.49 -35.68
N ASN A 875 -22.67 42.29 -34.50
CA ASN A 875 -21.58 41.34 -34.32
C ASN A 875 -22.09 40.15 -33.54
N THR A 876 -21.99 38.98 -34.15
CA THR A 876 -22.25 37.68 -33.51
C THR A 876 -20.97 36.86 -33.60
N TYR A 877 -20.53 36.35 -32.46
CA TYR A 877 -19.33 35.54 -32.34
C TYR A 877 -19.70 34.15 -31.85
N VAL A 878 -19.13 33.13 -32.50
CA VAL A 878 -19.22 31.73 -32.09
C VAL A 878 -17.82 31.23 -31.82
N SER A 879 -17.62 30.41 -30.80
CA SER A 879 -16.31 29.84 -30.51
C SER A 879 -16.39 28.39 -30.12
N VAL A 880 -15.42 27.62 -30.57
CA VAL A 880 -15.10 26.30 -30.03
C VAL A 880 -13.84 26.41 -29.19
N ILE A 881 -13.90 25.89 -27.98
CA ILE A 881 -12.85 26.01 -26.98
C ILE A 881 -12.51 24.61 -26.47
N THR A 882 -11.23 24.27 -26.44
CA THR A 882 -10.74 23.01 -25.85
C THR A 882 -9.75 23.28 -24.74
N TRP A 883 -9.82 22.45 -23.71
CA TRP A 883 -8.89 22.41 -22.58
C TRP A 883 -8.25 21.04 -22.56
N GLN A 884 -6.96 20.98 -22.85
CA GLN A 884 -6.27 19.71 -23.08
C GLN A 884 -5.01 19.62 -22.22
N PRO A 885 -4.82 18.50 -21.49
CA PRO A 885 -3.63 18.29 -20.69
C PRO A 885 -2.42 17.98 -21.57
N TYR A 886 -1.26 18.49 -21.17
CA TYR A 886 0.03 18.06 -21.69
C TYR A 886 1.08 18.10 -20.57
N ILE A 887 2.18 17.38 -20.76
CA ILE A 887 3.27 17.27 -19.80
C ILE A 887 4.56 17.66 -20.52
N GLU A 888 5.38 18.48 -19.87
CA GLU A 888 6.70 18.84 -20.39
C GLU A 888 7.60 17.60 -20.42
N ASP A 889 8.41 17.45 -21.48
CA ASP A 889 9.25 16.27 -21.70
C ASP A 889 10.18 15.98 -20.51
N GLU A 890 10.67 17.03 -19.85
CA GLU A 890 11.50 16.88 -18.65
C GLU A 890 10.74 16.17 -17.52
N ILE A 891 9.51 16.61 -17.23
CA ILE A 891 8.65 16.00 -16.20
C ILE A 891 8.27 14.58 -16.63
N ALA A 892 7.87 14.40 -17.89
CA ALA A 892 7.46 13.11 -18.43
C ALA A 892 8.53 12.03 -18.30
N ASN A 893 9.80 12.40 -18.51
CA ASN A 893 10.92 11.47 -18.49
C ASN A 893 11.54 11.29 -17.11
N LYS A 894 11.72 12.39 -16.34
CA LYS A 894 12.46 12.38 -15.07
C LYS A 894 11.59 12.15 -13.84
N VAL A 895 10.32 12.60 -13.86
CA VAL A 895 9.43 12.57 -12.69
C VAL A 895 8.45 11.41 -12.76
N LEU A 896 7.83 11.21 -13.93
CA LEU A 896 6.76 10.22 -14.07
C LEU A 896 7.28 8.78 -14.15
N THR A 897 6.50 7.87 -13.56
CA THR A 897 6.71 6.43 -13.63
C THR A 897 5.84 5.77 -14.68
N GLU A 898 4.66 6.34 -14.95
CA GLU A 898 3.71 5.90 -15.97
C GLU A 898 2.96 7.10 -16.57
N GLY A 899 2.50 6.98 -17.82
CA GLY A 899 1.58 7.93 -18.44
C GLY A 899 2.20 9.09 -19.20
N GLY A 900 3.47 9.45 -18.95
CA GLY A 900 4.11 10.63 -19.53
C GLY A 900 4.05 10.73 -21.06
N ALA A 901 4.25 9.62 -21.78
CA ALA A 901 4.21 9.59 -23.24
C ALA A 901 2.80 9.82 -23.84
N SER A 902 1.74 9.77 -23.02
CA SER A 902 0.35 9.90 -23.47
C SER A 902 -0.13 11.36 -23.58
N TYR A 903 0.69 12.32 -23.13
CA TYR A 903 0.27 13.72 -22.94
C TYR A 903 1.29 14.70 -23.55
N LYS A 904 1.49 14.64 -24.87
CA LYS A 904 2.40 15.57 -25.55
C LYS A 904 1.65 16.82 -26.00
N LEU A 905 2.34 17.97 -25.99
CA LEU A 905 1.77 19.22 -26.48
C LEU A 905 1.37 19.12 -27.97
N THR A 906 2.11 18.37 -28.78
CA THR A 906 1.78 18.16 -30.20
C THR A 906 0.44 17.44 -30.39
N ASP A 907 0.05 16.60 -29.44
CA ASP A 907 -1.16 15.76 -29.53
C ASP A 907 -2.43 16.56 -29.19
N THR A 908 -2.29 17.80 -28.72
CA THR A 908 -3.43 18.69 -28.44
C THR A 908 -3.86 19.49 -29.68
N ILE A 909 -3.04 19.54 -30.73
CA ILE A 909 -3.25 20.40 -31.90
C ILE A 909 -4.35 19.86 -32.79
N ALA A 910 -4.14 18.67 -33.36
CA ALA A 910 -5.02 18.08 -34.36
C ALA A 910 -6.47 17.93 -33.87
N PRO A 911 -6.75 17.46 -32.63
CA PRO A 911 -8.13 17.34 -32.16
C PRO A 911 -8.90 18.67 -32.09
N HIS A 912 -8.21 19.77 -31.78
CA HIS A 912 -8.83 21.11 -31.77
C HIS A 912 -9.06 21.62 -33.19
N ASP A 913 -8.07 21.47 -34.07
CA ASP A 913 -8.15 21.93 -35.45
C ASP A 913 -9.23 21.19 -36.24
N GLU A 914 -9.42 19.88 -35.99
CA GLU A 914 -10.51 19.10 -36.54
C GLU A 914 -11.88 19.62 -36.08
N LEU A 915 -12.05 19.83 -34.77
CA LEU A 915 -13.28 20.42 -34.22
C LEU A 915 -13.55 21.81 -34.83
N ALA A 916 -12.53 22.65 -34.96
CA ALA A 916 -12.66 23.97 -35.54
C ALA A 916 -13.09 23.90 -37.01
N LYS A 917 -12.51 22.99 -37.81
CA LYS A 917 -12.90 22.79 -39.22
C LYS A 917 -14.33 22.28 -39.35
N THR A 918 -14.77 21.36 -38.50
CA THR A 918 -16.16 20.89 -38.52
C THR A 918 -17.14 21.96 -38.08
N ALA A 919 -16.76 22.78 -37.07
CA ALA A 919 -17.58 23.88 -36.60
C ALA A 919 -17.70 24.98 -37.66
N GLU A 920 -16.61 25.30 -38.34
CA GLU A 920 -16.59 26.20 -39.50
C GLU A 920 -17.58 25.73 -40.57
N LYS A 921 -17.49 24.46 -40.99
CA LYS A 921 -18.45 23.87 -41.95
C LYS A 921 -19.89 23.89 -41.44
N ALA A 922 -20.11 23.59 -40.15
CA ALA A 922 -21.44 23.60 -39.56
C ALA A 922 -22.06 25.00 -39.63
N LEU A 923 -21.29 26.03 -39.26
CA LEU A 923 -21.70 27.42 -39.26
C LEU A 923 -21.98 27.92 -40.67
N ASP A 924 -21.08 27.64 -41.61
CA ASP A 924 -21.18 28.02 -43.03
C ASP A 924 -22.39 27.37 -43.75
N ASN A 925 -23.04 26.39 -43.12
CA ASN A 925 -24.23 25.71 -43.65
C ASN A 925 -25.44 25.87 -42.72
N TRP A 926 -25.35 26.77 -41.74
CA TRP A 926 -26.42 27.02 -40.80
C TRP A 926 -27.32 28.12 -41.35
N ARG A 927 -28.55 27.76 -41.75
CA ARG A 927 -29.46 28.71 -42.38
C ARG A 927 -30.52 29.29 -41.48
N VAL A 928 -31.05 30.43 -41.90
CA VAL A 928 -32.27 31.05 -41.38
C VAL A 928 -33.51 30.35 -41.92
N VAL A 929 -34.51 30.15 -41.04
CA VAL A 929 -35.82 29.58 -41.36
C VAL A 929 -36.94 30.46 -40.79
N GLN A 930 -38.13 30.32 -41.37
CA GLN A 930 -39.30 31.10 -40.97
C GLN A 930 -40.14 30.35 -39.93
N TYR A 931 -40.64 31.07 -38.94
CA TYR A 931 -41.63 30.59 -37.99
C TYR A 931 -42.91 31.42 -38.09
N ILE A 932 -44.05 30.78 -37.89
CA ILE A 932 -45.38 31.39 -38.05
C ILE A 932 -46.30 30.94 -36.92
N GLU A 933 -46.89 31.89 -36.22
CA GLU A 933 -47.82 31.65 -35.11
C GLU A 933 -49.19 32.25 -35.44
N LYS A 934 -50.24 31.46 -35.19
CA LYS A 934 -51.62 31.85 -35.42
C LYS A 934 -52.10 32.87 -34.39
N ASN A 935 -51.59 32.78 -33.15
CA ASN A 935 -51.90 33.73 -32.10
C ASN A 935 -51.14 35.05 -32.32
N THR A 936 -51.85 36.05 -32.84
CA THR A 936 -51.31 37.39 -33.10
C THR A 936 -50.88 38.18 -31.86
N LYS A 937 -51.27 37.73 -30.67
CA LYS A 937 -50.88 38.34 -29.38
C LYS A 937 -49.63 37.69 -28.76
N ALA A 938 -49.09 36.64 -29.36
CA ALA A 938 -47.86 36.04 -28.87
C ALA A 938 -46.66 37.00 -29.00
N SER A 939 -45.72 36.90 -28.07
CA SER A 939 -44.53 37.79 -28.04
C SER A 939 -43.50 37.47 -29.12
N ASN A 940 -43.55 36.26 -29.68
CA ASN A 940 -42.70 35.78 -30.77
C ASN A 940 -43.41 34.65 -31.54
N ALA A 941 -42.90 34.29 -32.71
CA ALA A 941 -43.50 33.24 -33.55
C ALA A 941 -42.92 31.83 -33.32
N PHE A 942 -41.94 31.66 -32.42
CA PHE A 942 -41.11 30.45 -32.35
C PHE A 942 -41.80 29.20 -31.78
N ASN A 943 -42.96 29.37 -31.12
CA ASN A 943 -43.82 28.27 -30.68
C ASN A 943 -44.78 27.79 -31.78
N GLY A 944 -44.84 28.50 -32.90
CA GLY A 944 -45.71 28.18 -34.02
C GLY A 944 -45.09 27.18 -35.02
N LEU A 945 -45.62 27.16 -36.24
CA LEU A 945 -45.14 26.31 -37.32
C LEU A 945 -43.78 26.78 -37.83
N LYS A 946 -42.80 25.88 -37.84
CA LYS A 946 -41.50 26.04 -38.50
C LYS A 946 -41.62 25.67 -39.99
N VAL A 947 -41.31 26.61 -40.87
CA VAL A 947 -41.28 26.42 -42.33
C VAL A 947 -39.82 26.32 -42.78
N THR A 948 -39.35 25.08 -42.98
CA THR A 948 -37.96 24.77 -43.37
C THR A 948 -37.74 24.83 -44.89
N GLY A 949 -38.80 25.01 -45.68
CA GLY A 949 -38.77 25.06 -47.14
C GLY A 949 -40.15 24.77 -47.73
N GLY A 950 -40.16 24.33 -48.99
CA GLY A 950 -41.39 23.91 -49.67
C GLY A 950 -41.97 22.58 -49.17
N ASN A 951 -43.25 22.33 -49.48
CA ASN A 951 -43.97 21.09 -49.18
C ASN A 951 -44.18 20.80 -47.67
N VAL A 952 -44.09 21.82 -46.80
CA VAL A 952 -44.38 21.73 -45.36
C VAL A 952 -45.90 21.82 -45.15
N SER A 953 -46.48 20.95 -44.31
CA SER A 953 -47.93 21.00 -44.00
C SER A 953 -48.29 22.25 -43.20
N LEU A 954 -49.32 22.98 -43.64
CA LEU A 954 -49.80 24.20 -42.98
C LEU A 954 -51.06 23.97 -42.12
N ASN A 955 -51.44 22.72 -41.90
CA ASN A 955 -52.66 22.35 -41.16
C ASN A 955 -52.68 22.92 -39.73
N SER A 956 -51.52 23.05 -39.08
CA SER A 956 -51.40 23.63 -37.73
C SER A 956 -51.79 25.12 -37.69
N LEU A 957 -51.72 25.83 -38.81
CA LEU A 957 -52.19 27.20 -38.96
C LEU A 957 -53.68 27.27 -39.33
N GLY A 958 -54.33 26.13 -39.56
CA GLY A 958 -55.71 26.04 -40.06
C GLY A 958 -55.82 26.24 -41.57
N LEU A 959 -54.74 26.02 -42.31
CA LEU A 959 -54.70 26.12 -43.77
C LEU A 959 -54.70 24.72 -44.40
N PRO A 960 -55.44 24.48 -45.50
CA PRO A 960 -55.57 23.15 -46.11
C PRO A 960 -54.39 22.74 -46.99
N ASN A 961 -53.51 23.69 -47.34
CA ASN A 961 -52.44 23.50 -48.31
C ASN A 961 -51.08 23.23 -47.64
N LYS A 962 -50.07 22.97 -48.48
CA LYS A 962 -48.66 22.94 -48.08
C LYS A 962 -47.95 24.21 -48.52
N SER A 963 -46.80 24.52 -47.91
CA SER A 963 -45.93 25.59 -48.41
C SER A 963 -45.53 25.32 -49.86
N SER A 964 -45.41 26.39 -50.64
CA SER A 964 -45.08 26.33 -52.07
C SER A 964 -43.73 25.66 -52.30
N THR A 965 -43.64 24.82 -53.32
CA THR A 965 -42.37 24.21 -53.76
C THR A 965 -41.55 25.12 -54.66
N GLU A 966 -42.08 26.28 -55.07
CA GLU A 966 -41.33 27.21 -55.90
C GLU A 966 -40.18 27.87 -55.11
N ASP A 967 -39.01 27.83 -55.73
CA ASP A 967 -37.72 28.31 -55.26
C ASP A 967 -37.67 29.75 -54.72
N LYS A 968 -38.57 30.63 -55.13
CA LYS A 968 -38.56 32.05 -54.75
C LYS A 968 -39.19 32.33 -53.38
N TYR A 969 -39.87 31.35 -52.78
CA TYR A 969 -40.71 31.57 -51.61
C TYR A 969 -40.08 31.22 -50.25
N TYR A 970 -38.85 30.71 -50.24
CA TYR A 970 -38.16 30.33 -49.01
C TYR A 970 -36.65 30.52 -49.13
N MET A 971 -35.99 30.68 -47.98
CA MET A 971 -34.53 30.74 -47.91
C MET A 971 -33.93 29.35 -48.12
N LYS A 972 -33.03 29.26 -49.09
CA LYS A 972 -32.44 27.99 -49.53
C LYS A 972 -31.22 27.61 -48.68
N PRO A 973 -30.87 26.31 -48.64
CA PRO A 973 -29.58 25.89 -48.11
C PRO A 973 -28.39 26.51 -48.86
N ALA A 974 -27.22 26.43 -48.25
CA ALA A 974 -25.94 26.74 -48.88
C ALA A 974 -25.81 26.05 -50.26
N ASP A 975 -25.17 26.73 -51.22
CA ASP A 975 -24.93 26.24 -52.59
C ASP A 975 -26.18 25.88 -53.43
N VAL A 976 -27.40 26.19 -52.95
CA VAL A 976 -28.64 25.93 -53.71
C VAL A 976 -29.24 27.23 -54.23
N GLY A 977 -29.26 27.41 -55.55
CA GLY A 977 -29.80 28.61 -56.21
C GLY A 977 -28.82 29.79 -56.25
N GLY A 978 -29.35 31.01 -56.42
CA GLY A 978 -28.52 32.22 -56.41
C GLY A 978 -28.13 32.64 -55.00
N ILE A 979 -26.94 33.23 -54.84
CA ILE A 979 -26.35 33.64 -53.54
C ILE A 979 -27.28 34.57 -52.72
N ALA A 980 -28.08 35.39 -53.38
CA ALA A 980 -29.05 36.27 -52.72
C ALA A 980 -30.25 35.52 -52.13
N SER A 981 -30.51 34.26 -52.53
CA SER A 981 -31.63 33.43 -52.06
C SER A 981 -31.23 32.36 -51.03
N GLN A 982 -29.93 32.26 -50.72
CA GLN A 982 -29.39 31.34 -49.72
C GLN A 982 -29.52 31.96 -48.31
N GLY A 983 -29.94 31.15 -47.34
CA GLY A 983 -30.22 31.59 -45.97
C GLY A 983 -29.13 31.29 -44.96
N ASP A 984 -28.05 30.65 -45.39
CA ASP A 984 -26.85 30.33 -44.62
C ASP A 984 -26.08 31.58 -44.19
N VAL A 985 -25.41 31.44 -43.05
CA VAL A 985 -24.46 32.43 -42.54
C VAL A 985 -23.07 32.09 -43.02
N ASP A 986 -22.28 33.12 -43.25
CA ASP A 986 -20.91 33.02 -43.74
C ASP A 986 -19.94 33.39 -42.61
N ILE A 987 -18.70 32.91 -42.71
CA ILE A 987 -17.61 33.29 -41.80
C ILE A 987 -17.02 34.65 -42.25
N ILE A 988 -17.20 35.69 -41.43
CA ILE A 988 -16.63 37.04 -41.65
C ILE A 988 -15.14 37.06 -41.30
N ASN A 989 -14.79 36.50 -40.14
CA ASN A 989 -13.45 36.54 -39.60
C ASN A 989 -13.20 35.34 -38.68
N LYS A 990 -11.94 34.91 -38.59
CA LYS A 990 -11.50 33.78 -37.79
C LYS A 990 -10.28 34.18 -36.98
N THR A 991 -10.36 34.05 -35.66
CA THR A 991 -9.26 34.33 -34.74
C THR A 991 -8.97 33.10 -33.87
N VAL A 992 -7.69 32.80 -33.66
CA VAL A 992 -7.23 31.69 -32.81
C VAL A 992 -6.47 32.27 -31.63
N ILE A 993 -6.77 31.79 -30.42
CA ILE A 993 -6.12 32.19 -29.17
C ILE A 993 -5.65 30.94 -28.43
N GLU A 994 -4.39 30.94 -28.00
CA GLU A 994 -3.81 29.89 -27.16
C GLU A 994 -3.37 30.45 -25.80
N ILE A 995 -3.72 29.72 -24.74
CA ILE A 995 -3.29 30.02 -23.36
C ILE A 995 -2.84 28.72 -22.72
N HIS A 996 -1.63 28.71 -22.16
CA HIS A 996 -1.14 27.60 -21.36
C HIS A 996 -1.29 27.89 -19.88
N TYR A 997 -1.62 26.86 -19.13
CA TYR A 997 -1.66 26.85 -17.68
C TYR A 997 -0.68 25.79 -17.17
N LYS A 998 0.04 26.10 -16.09
CA LYS A 998 0.92 25.16 -15.37
C LYS A 998 0.48 25.11 -13.92
N ILE A 999 0.25 23.92 -13.41
CA ILE A 999 -0.22 23.69 -12.04
C ILE A 999 0.86 22.88 -11.32
N VAL A 1000 1.46 23.46 -10.28
CA VAL A 1000 2.55 22.83 -9.51
C VAL A 1000 2.17 22.78 -8.03
N ALA A 1001 2.75 21.82 -7.30
CA ALA A 1001 2.69 21.76 -5.84
C ALA A 1001 4.11 21.83 -5.25
N ASP A 1002 4.31 22.62 -4.21
CA ASP A 1002 5.62 22.79 -3.57
C ASP A 1002 5.73 22.09 -2.20
N VAL A 1003 6.94 22.05 -1.65
CA VAL A 1003 7.25 21.39 -0.36
C VAL A 1003 6.75 22.16 0.86
N GLU A 1004 6.16 23.34 0.67
CA GLU A 1004 5.43 24.07 1.71
C GLU A 1004 3.94 23.71 1.71
N GLY A 1005 3.50 22.89 0.75
CA GLY A 1005 2.12 22.46 0.57
C GLY A 1005 1.27 23.44 -0.22
N ASN A 1006 1.87 24.43 -0.88
CA ASN A 1006 1.14 25.35 -1.74
C ASN A 1006 0.87 24.70 -3.10
N ILE A 1007 -0.26 25.05 -3.72
CA ILE A 1007 -0.54 24.74 -5.12
C ILE A 1007 -0.61 26.07 -5.88
N THR A 1008 0.26 26.22 -6.89
CA THR A 1008 0.38 27.46 -7.66
C THR A 1008 -0.04 27.23 -9.11
N VAL A 1009 -0.83 28.16 -9.63
CA VAL A 1009 -1.28 28.17 -11.03
C VAL A 1009 -0.56 29.30 -11.76
N TYR A 1010 0.17 28.93 -12.81
CA TYR A 1010 0.80 29.86 -13.73
C TYR A 1010 0.06 29.89 -15.05
N ARG A 1011 0.09 31.04 -15.72
CA ARG A 1011 -0.46 31.25 -17.05
C ARG A 1011 0.61 31.77 -18.00
N LYS A 1012 0.56 31.32 -19.25
CA LYS A 1012 1.34 31.85 -20.38
C LYS A 1012 0.42 32.10 -21.57
N ARG A 1013 0.51 33.30 -22.16
CA ARG A 1013 -0.16 33.67 -23.42
C ARG A 1013 0.87 33.81 -24.54
N ASP A 1014 0.43 33.81 -25.79
CA ASP A 1014 1.31 34.04 -26.94
C ASP A 1014 2.18 35.30 -26.77
N GLY A 1015 3.48 35.14 -27.00
CA GLY A 1015 4.47 36.22 -26.84
C GLY A 1015 4.81 36.63 -25.39
N SER A 1016 4.28 35.94 -24.37
CA SER A 1016 4.55 36.25 -22.95
C SER A 1016 5.26 35.11 -22.21
N GLY A 1017 5.90 35.43 -21.07
CA GLY A 1017 6.45 34.46 -20.12
C GLY A 1017 5.37 33.85 -19.22
N TRP A 1018 5.77 32.91 -18.36
CA TRP A 1018 4.91 32.37 -17.31
C TRP A 1018 4.67 33.43 -16.21
N VAL A 1019 3.42 33.59 -15.81
CA VAL A 1019 3.00 34.52 -14.74
C VAL A 1019 2.16 33.75 -13.72
N GLU A 1020 2.48 33.87 -12.43
CA GLU A 1020 1.65 33.35 -11.34
C GLU A 1020 0.32 34.09 -11.33
N ILE A 1021 -0.80 33.36 -11.43
CA ILE A 1021 -2.15 33.93 -11.39
C ILE A 1021 -2.93 33.51 -10.15
N ASP A 1022 -2.44 32.50 -9.43
CA ASP A 1022 -3.12 31.96 -8.25
C ASP A 1022 -2.20 31.12 -7.38
N ARG A 1023 -2.49 31.08 -6.07
CA ARG A 1023 -1.75 30.27 -5.08
C ARG A 1023 -2.67 29.87 -3.94
N LEU A 1024 -2.89 28.56 -3.79
CA LEU A 1024 -3.58 27.97 -2.65
C LEU A 1024 -2.57 27.58 -1.58
N ASN A 1025 -2.67 28.11 -0.36
CA ASN A 1025 -1.82 27.67 0.75
C ASN A 1025 -2.19 26.24 1.20
N LYS A 1026 -1.32 25.59 1.99
CA LYS A 1026 -1.52 24.22 2.51
C LYS A 1026 -2.85 23.96 3.26
N THR A 1027 -3.52 25.00 3.74
CA THR A 1027 -4.82 24.93 4.44
C THR A 1027 -6.03 25.26 3.57
N GLN A 1028 -5.82 25.77 2.36
CA GLN A 1028 -6.89 26.25 1.48
C GLN A 1028 -7.34 25.17 0.49
N GLY A 1029 -8.65 25.17 0.21
CA GLY A 1029 -9.30 24.38 -0.83
C GLY A 1029 -9.62 25.21 -2.09
N ILE A 1030 -10.35 24.60 -3.01
CA ILE A 1030 -10.68 25.18 -4.33
C ILE A 1030 -11.53 26.45 -4.28
N ASP A 1031 -12.15 26.77 -3.15
CA ASP A 1031 -12.98 27.96 -2.96
C ASP A 1031 -12.16 29.27 -2.95
N ALA A 1032 -10.87 29.18 -2.69
CA ALA A 1032 -9.96 30.33 -2.72
C ALA A 1032 -9.41 30.65 -4.13
N LEU A 1033 -9.78 29.87 -5.16
CA LEU A 1033 -9.33 30.10 -6.52
C LEU A 1033 -9.93 31.38 -7.13
N SER A 1034 -9.08 32.12 -7.84
CA SER A 1034 -9.48 33.22 -8.72
C SER A 1034 -10.46 32.74 -9.81
N PRO A 1035 -11.28 33.64 -10.40
CA PRO A 1035 -12.24 33.26 -11.44
C PRO A 1035 -11.61 32.52 -12.64
N GLU A 1036 -10.38 32.86 -13.04
CA GLU A 1036 -9.70 32.20 -14.17
C GLU A 1036 -9.24 30.78 -13.81
N SER A 1037 -8.56 30.60 -12.66
CA SER A 1037 -8.15 29.27 -12.21
C SER A 1037 -9.34 28.38 -11.86
N LYS A 1038 -10.40 28.97 -11.32
CA LYS A 1038 -11.67 28.29 -11.11
C LYS A 1038 -12.30 27.84 -12.42
N ALA A 1039 -12.26 28.66 -13.47
CA ALA A 1039 -12.75 28.26 -14.79
C ALA A 1039 -11.99 27.06 -15.39
N LEU A 1040 -10.66 26.98 -15.16
CA LEU A 1040 -9.85 25.81 -15.50
C LEU A 1040 -10.28 24.58 -14.69
N ASN A 1041 -10.39 24.71 -13.36
CA ASN A 1041 -10.73 23.58 -12.50
C ASN A 1041 -12.17 23.09 -12.72
N ASP A 1042 -13.14 23.99 -12.90
CA ASP A 1042 -14.54 23.62 -13.13
C ASP A 1042 -14.73 22.83 -14.43
N ARG A 1043 -13.79 22.89 -15.38
CA ARG A 1043 -13.84 22.14 -16.65
C ARG A 1043 -13.04 20.84 -16.61
N THR A 1044 -11.94 20.82 -15.85
CA THR A 1044 -10.94 19.74 -15.92
C THR A 1044 -10.79 18.96 -14.62
N GLN A 1045 -11.25 19.53 -13.50
CA GLN A 1045 -11.05 19.07 -12.13
C GLN A 1045 -9.57 18.86 -11.74
N ILE A 1046 -8.64 19.46 -12.48
CA ILE A 1046 -7.21 19.15 -12.30
C ILE A 1046 -6.68 19.55 -10.92
N ILE A 1047 -7.11 20.69 -10.37
CA ILE A 1047 -6.67 21.17 -9.06
C ILE A 1047 -7.34 20.34 -7.97
N THR A 1048 -8.63 20.03 -8.11
CA THR A 1048 -9.36 19.11 -7.22
C THR A 1048 -8.66 17.73 -7.14
N ASN A 1049 -8.33 17.18 -8.30
CA ASN A 1049 -7.66 15.89 -8.41
C ASN A 1049 -6.24 15.95 -7.86
N LEU A 1050 -5.50 17.05 -8.08
CA LEU A 1050 -4.15 17.22 -7.53
C LEU A 1050 -4.17 17.30 -5.99
N ILE A 1051 -5.11 18.04 -5.40
CA ILE A 1051 -5.32 18.07 -3.94
C ILE A 1051 -5.64 16.66 -3.40
N THR A 1052 -6.38 15.85 -4.16
CA THR A 1052 -6.78 14.50 -3.75
C THR A 1052 -5.61 13.50 -3.72
N VAL A 1053 -4.64 13.68 -4.61
CA VAL A 1053 -3.50 12.74 -4.77
C VAL A 1053 -2.22 13.19 -4.07
N LEU A 1054 -2.27 14.27 -3.30
CA LEU A 1054 -1.14 14.78 -2.52
C LEU A 1054 -1.53 14.90 -1.06
N THR A 1055 -0.64 14.44 -0.18
CA THR A 1055 -0.75 14.68 1.25
C THR A 1055 -0.24 16.10 1.56
N ARG A 1056 -1.07 16.91 2.20
CA ARG A 1056 -0.77 18.32 2.54
C ARG A 1056 -1.11 18.58 4.01
N ASN A 1057 -0.29 19.39 4.66
CA ASN A 1057 -0.51 19.88 6.02
C ASN A 1057 -0.62 18.77 7.08
N GLU A 1058 0.24 17.75 6.98
CA GLU A 1058 0.26 16.60 7.91
C GLU A 1058 1.60 16.46 8.66
N GLY A 1059 1.72 15.42 9.49
CA GLY A 1059 2.88 15.18 10.36
C GLY A 1059 2.76 15.89 11.72
N ASN A 1060 3.79 15.71 12.56
CA ASN A 1060 3.91 16.34 13.87
C ASN A 1060 5.38 16.56 14.27
N ASP A 1061 6.01 17.57 13.70
CA ASP A 1061 7.39 17.97 14.02
C ASP A 1061 7.54 19.50 14.02
N LYS A 1062 7.58 20.10 15.21
CA LYS A 1062 7.75 21.54 15.41
C LYS A 1062 9.19 22.03 15.23
N THR A 1063 10.15 21.12 15.05
CA THR A 1063 11.55 21.49 14.83
C THR A 1063 11.89 21.69 13.36
N ALA A 1064 10.98 21.31 12.46
CA ALA A 1064 11.07 21.68 11.05
C ALA A 1064 10.89 23.20 10.92
N SER A 1065 11.88 23.88 10.33
CA SER A 1065 11.87 25.35 10.21
C SER A 1065 10.68 25.91 9.44
N TRP A 1066 10.04 25.11 8.58
CA TRP A 1066 8.85 25.47 7.80
C TRP A 1066 7.51 25.06 8.47
N ALA A 1067 7.55 24.51 9.68
CA ALA A 1067 6.35 24.06 10.41
C ALA A 1067 6.42 24.34 11.92
N THR A 1068 7.15 25.37 12.33
CA THR A 1068 7.39 25.73 13.73
C THR A 1068 6.12 26.04 14.52
N SER A 1069 5.08 26.59 13.88
CA SER A 1069 3.84 26.99 14.54
C SER A 1069 2.84 25.85 14.76
N ASP A 1070 2.70 24.94 13.80
CA ASP A 1070 1.65 23.91 13.78
C ASP A 1070 2.18 22.46 13.84
N GLY A 1071 3.49 22.26 13.65
CA GLY A 1071 4.13 20.94 13.56
C GLY A 1071 3.80 20.18 12.26
N LYS A 1072 3.04 20.78 11.34
CA LYS A 1072 2.58 20.14 10.10
C LYS A 1072 3.62 20.27 8.98
N TRP A 1073 4.71 19.52 9.13
CA TRP A 1073 5.90 19.58 8.28
C TRP A 1073 5.75 18.80 6.96
N TYR A 1074 4.90 17.77 6.92
CA TYR A 1074 4.82 16.84 5.79
C TYR A 1074 3.90 17.40 4.71
N ASN A 1075 4.51 17.78 3.59
CA ASN A 1075 3.82 18.28 2.41
C ASN A 1075 4.46 17.69 1.16
N GLU A 1076 3.62 17.13 0.29
CA GLU A 1076 4.03 16.50 -0.95
C GLU A 1076 3.99 17.45 -2.13
N ALA A 1077 5.10 17.50 -2.85
CA ALA A 1077 5.34 18.38 -3.97
C ALA A 1077 5.33 17.62 -5.31
N PHE A 1078 4.93 18.34 -6.36
CA PHE A 1078 4.88 17.85 -7.73
C PHE A 1078 5.18 18.99 -8.70
N ASP A 1079 6.14 18.76 -9.60
CA ASP A 1079 6.62 19.77 -10.56
C ASP A 1079 5.62 20.13 -11.65
N GLY A 1080 4.52 19.40 -11.68
CA GLY A 1080 3.27 19.89 -12.22
C GLY A 1080 2.82 19.23 -13.50
N ILE A 1081 1.67 19.71 -13.94
CA ILE A 1081 1.00 19.31 -15.16
C ILE A 1081 0.51 20.57 -15.86
N ASN A 1082 0.51 20.54 -17.19
CA ASN A 1082 0.07 21.67 -17.97
C ASN A 1082 -1.27 21.41 -18.64
N TYR A 1083 -1.98 22.50 -18.91
CA TYR A 1083 -3.15 22.52 -19.75
C TYR A 1083 -2.98 23.57 -20.84
N VAL A 1084 -3.43 23.26 -22.04
CA VAL A 1084 -3.59 24.26 -23.10
C VAL A 1084 -5.07 24.51 -23.33
N ARG A 1085 -5.46 25.78 -23.25
CA ARG A 1085 -6.75 26.30 -23.68
C ARG A 1085 -6.59 26.86 -25.08
N ARG A 1086 -7.21 26.21 -26.06
CA ARG A 1086 -7.28 26.72 -27.44
C ARG A 1086 -8.70 27.18 -27.74
N GLU A 1087 -8.82 28.37 -28.30
CA GLU A 1087 -10.09 28.96 -28.73
C GLU A 1087 -9.99 29.32 -30.20
N THR A 1088 -10.87 28.76 -31.02
CA THR A 1088 -11.12 29.25 -32.38
C THR A 1088 -12.44 29.99 -32.37
N CYS A 1089 -12.38 31.30 -32.58
CA CYS A 1089 -13.53 32.18 -32.60
C CYS A 1089 -13.84 32.63 -34.04
N PHE A 1090 -15.10 32.48 -34.42
CA PHE A 1090 -15.67 32.86 -35.70
C PHE A 1090 -16.57 34.07 -35.50
N GLU A 1091 -16.35 35.12 -36.27
CA GLU A 1091 -17.34 36.16 -36.49
C GLU A 1091 -18.21 35.73 -37.67
N ILE A 1092 -19.54 35.73 -37.49
CA ILE A 1092 -20.49 35.19 -38.48
C ILE A 1092 -21.51 36.24 -38.91
N GLY A 1093 -21.99 36.13 -40.15
CA GLY A 1093 -23.05 36.99 -40.70
C GLY A 1093 -23.26 36.76 -42.20
N PHE A 1094 -24.02 37.60 -42.88
CA PHE A 1094 -24.19 37.51 -44.34
C PHE A 1094 -23.14 38.36 -45.05
N VAL A 1095 -22.22 37.72 -45.78
CA VAL A 1095 -21.08 38.32 -46.47
C VAL A 1095 -21.21 38.18 -47.98
N ASP A 1096 -21.44 36.96 -48.47
CA ASP A 1096 -21.43 36.65 -49.91
C ASP A 1096 -22.51 37.41 -50.69
N SER A 1097 -23.64 37.66 -50.00
CA SER A 1097 -24.58 38.72 -50.35
C SER A 1097 -25.01 39.37 -49.03
N PRO A 1098 -24.56 40.61 -48.74
CA PRO A 1098 -24.89 41.32 -47.50
C PRO A 1098 -26.39 41.54 -47.28
N ILE A 1099 -27.21 41.23 -48.28
CA ILE A 1099 -28.67 41.21 -48.24
C ILE A 1099 -29.14 39.88 -48.84
N ARG A 1100 -29.93 39.11 -48.09
CA ARG A 1100 -30.63 37.92 -48.58
C ARG A 1100 -32.09 38.25 -48.84
N SER A 1101 -32.65 37.80 -49.96
CA SER A 1101 -33.99 38.17 -50.42
C SER A 1101 -34.81 36.96 -50.83
N ALA A 1102 -36.08 36.94 -50.42
CA ALA A 1102 -37.08 35.98 -50.87
C ALA A 1102 -38.46 36.64 -50.93
N ALA A 1103 -39.37 36.05 -51.70
CA ALA A 1103 -40.79 36.39 -51.65
C ALA A 1103 -41.44 35.65 -50.48
N LEU A 1104 -42.35 36.30 -49.75
CA LEU A 1104 -43.17 35.64 -48.75
C LEU A 1104 -44.12 34.67 -49.44
N ASP A 1105 -44.20 33.41 -49.02
CA ASP A 1105 -45.07 32.42 -49.67
C ASP A 1105 -46.57 32.82 -49.54
N PRO A 1106 -47.30 33.01 -50.66
CA PRO A 1106 -48.74 33.28 -50.65
C PRO A 1106 -49.56 32.22 -49.94
N ASN A 1107 -49.11 30.96 -49.91
CA ASN A 1107 -49.79 29.88 -49.20
C ASN A 1107 -49.75 30.05 -47.67
N LEU A 1108 -48.92 30.94 -47.13
CA LEU A 1108 -48.84 31.25 -45.69
C LEU A 1108 -49.85 32.31 -45.25
N THR A 1109 -50.70 32.80 -46.14
CA THR A 1109 -51.72 33.79 -45.81
C THR A 1109 -52.96 33.14 -45.17
N PRO A 1110 -53.57 33.75 -44.14
CA PRO A 1110 -54.84 33.30 -43.60
C PRO A 1110 -55.95 33.29 -44.67
N VAL A 1111 -56.95 32.43 -44.48
CA VAL A 1111 -58.07 32.27 -45.41
C VAL A 1111 -58.84 33.59 -45.57
N ASN A 1112 -59.07 33.97 -46.83
CA ASN A 1112 -59.82 35.15 -47.22
C ASN A 1112 -61.21 34.75 -47.77
N LYS A 1113 -62.27 35.41 -47.28
CA LYS A 1113 -63.68 35.13 -47.66
C LYS A 1113 -64.28 36.14 -48.66
N GLY A 1114 -63.49 37.08 -49.20
CA GLY A 1114 -63.91 38.07 -50.19
C GLY A 1114 -63.22 39.44 -50.01
N GLN A 1115 -63.48 40.39 -50.92
CA GLN A 1115 -62.82 41.71 -50.89
C GLN A 1115 -63.07 42.51 -49.60
N SER A 1116 -64.23 42.34 -48.97
CA SER A 1116 -64.55 43.00 -47.69
C SER A 1116 -63.77 42.44 -46.50
N ASP A 1117 -63.26 41.21 -46.62
CA ASP A 1117 -62.53 40.46 -45.59
C ASP A 1117 -61.02 40.78 -45.59
N LEU A 1118 -60.53 41.58 -46.54
CA LEU A 1118 -59.11 41.94 -46.62
C LEU A 1118 -58.65 42.70 -45.36
N PHE A 1119 -57.51 42.27 -44.82
CA PHE A 1119 -56.89 42.77 -43.58
C PHE A 1119 -57.77 42.57 -42.32
N SER A 1120 -58.63 41.56 -42.30
CA SER A 1120 -59.45 41.21 -41.13
C SER A 1120 -58.72 40.27 -40.16
N THR A 1121 -57.78 39.47 -40.66
CA THR A 1121 -57.06 38.46 -39.90
C THR A 1121 -55.59 38.41 -40.33
N ALA A 1122 -54.73 37.96 -39.41
CA ALA A 1122 -53.31 37.81 -39.66
C ALA A 1122 -52.73 36.64 -38.86
N PHE A 1123 -51.56 36.19 -39.28
CA PHE A 1123 -50.62 35.43 -38.46
C PHE A 1123 -49.44 36.34 -38.10
N ILE A 1124 -48.70 36.03 -37.03
CA ILE A 1124 -47.40 36.66 -36.80
C ILE A 1124 -46.30 35.72 -37.30
N SER A 1125 -45.21 36.31 -37.78
CA SER A 1125 -44.06 35.58 -38.28
C SER A 1125 -42.75 36.23 -37.85
N GLN A 1126 -41.72 35.40 -37.79
CA GLN A 1126 -40.38 35.79 -37.40
C GLN A 1126 -39.38 34.83 -38.02
N PHE A 1127 -38.20 35.35 -38.36
CA PHE A 1127 -37.10 34.53 -38.86
C PHE A 1127 -36.09 34.32 -37.74
N ARG A 1128 -35.56 33.10 -37.66
CA ARG A 1128 -34.39 32.78 -36.82
C ARG A 1128 -33.57 31.66 -37.44
N MET A 1129 -32.39 31.41 -36.90
CA MET A 1129 -31.56 30.28 -37.35
C MET A 1129 -32.31 28.95 -37.17
N ASN A 1130 -32.02 28.00 -38.04
CA ASN A 1130 -32.45 26.62 -37.89
C ASN A 1130 -31.91 26.04 -36.57
N ASP A 1131 -32.49 24.97 -36.01
CA ASP A 1131 -31.93 24.31 -34.83
C ASP A 1131 -30.79 23.34 -35.18
N LYS A 1132 -30.58 23.07 -36.48
CA LYS A 1132 -29.53 22.22 -37.04
C LYS A 1132 -28.87 22.87 -38.25
N SER A 1133 -27.57 22.62 -38.42
CA SER A 1133 -26.86 22.88 -39.67
C SER A 1133 -27.34 21.93 -40.77
N ASP A 1134 -27.48 22.42 -42.01
CA ASP A 1134 -27.83 21.56 -43.14
C ASP A 1134 -26.68 20.60 -43.50
N ALA A 1135 -25.43 20.95 -43.18
CA ALA A 1135 -24.26 20.06 -43.33
C ALA A 1135 -24.34 18.81 -42.43
N TYR A 1136 -25.12 18.88 -41.35
CA TYR A 1136 -25.24 17.83 -40.33
C TYR A 1136 -26.70 17.58 -39.93
N SER A 1137 -27.61 17.53 -40.91
CA SER A 1137 -29.07 17.43 -40.68
C SER A 1137 -29.52 16.18 -39.91
N SER A 1138 -28.75 15.08 -39.97
CA SER A 1138 -29.00 13.84 -39.24
C SER A 1138 -28.53 13.87 -37.77
N GLU A 1139 -27.72 14.85 -37.38
CA GLU A 1139 -27.19 14.99 -36.02
C GLU A 1139 -28.20 15.69 -35.10
N VAL A 1140 -27.85 15.79 -33.82
CA VAL A 1140 -28.66 16.48 -32.80
C VAL A 1140 -28.64 18.00 -33.00
N SER A 1141 -29.67 18.69 -32.52
CA SER A 1141 -29.77 20.15 -32.58
C SER A 1141 -28.57 20.82 -31.88
N GLY A 1142 -28.01 21.86 -32.49
CA GLY A 1142 -26.80 22.53 -32.01
C GLY A 1142 -25.47 21.81 -32.33
N TYR A 1143 -25.47 20.66 -32.99
CA TYR A 1143 -24.20 19.96 -33.31
C TYR A 1143 -23.24 20.79 -34.17
N VAL A 1144 -22.01 20.96 -33.71
CA VAL A 1144 -20.93 21.65 -34.45
C VAL A 1144 -19.73 20.76 -34.77
N GLY A 1145 -19.63 19.57 -34.18
CA GLY A 1145 -18.52 18.66 -34.43
C GLY A 1145 -18.30 17.65 -33.32
N LYS A 1146 -17.23 16.85 -33.46
CA LYS A 1146 -16.77 15.91 -32.44
C LYS A 1146 -15.40 16.30 -31.94
N PHE A 1147 -15.21 16.18 -30.63
CA PHE A 1147 -13.91 16.30 -29.99
C PHE A 1147 -13.59 14.99 -29.28
N LYS A 1148 -12.54 14.28 -29.74
CA LYS A 1148 -12.12 12.98 -29.22
C LYS A 1148 -13.30 11.98 -29.07
N GLY A 1149 -14.17 11.96 -30.08
CA GLY A 1149 -15.33 11.06 -30.15
C GLY A 1149 -16.60 11.56 -29.45
N GLN A 1150 -16.54 12.65 -28.70
CA GLN A 1150 -17.71 13.25 -28.03
C GLN A 1150 -18.31 14.38 -28.85
N ASN A 1151 -19.64 14.47 -28.93
CA ASN A 1151 -20.33 15.55 -29.63
C ASN A 1151 -20.14 16.87 -28.88
N VAL A 1152 -19.82 17.93 -29.61
CA VAL A 1152 -19.78 19.30 -29.10
C VAL A 1152 -21.03 20.03 -29.61
N ILE A 1153 -21.81 20.58 -28.70
CA ILE A 1153 -23.11 21.19 -28.97
C ILE A 1153 -23.07 22.68 -28.67
N LEU A 1154 -23.45 23.49 -29.65
CA LEU A 1154 -23.71 24.91 -29.51
C LEU A 1154 -25.16 25.11 -29.04
N ASN A 1155 -25.33 25.26 -27.74
CA ASN A 1155 -26.66 25.47 -27.14
C ASN A 1155 -27.33 26.75 -27.65
N GLY A 1156 -28.62 26.67 -27.95
CA GLY A 1156 -29.41 27.82 -28.40
C GLY A 1156 -28.96 28.41 -29.74
N ALA A 1157 -28.31 27.61 -30.61
CA ALA A 1157 -27.84 28.03 -31.93
C ALA A 1157 -28.94 28.67 -32.79
N GLU A 1158 -30.19 28.25 -32.64
CA GLU A 1158 -31.34 28.83 -33.33
C GLU A 1158 -31.57 30.31 -33.01
N ASN A 1159 -31.02 30.81 -31.89
CA ASN A 1159 -31.15 32.20 -31.47
C ASN A 1159 -29.94 33.08 -31.84
N MET A 1160 -28.92 32.53 -32.52
CA MET A 1160 -27.74 33.28 -32.96
C MET A 1160 -28.10 34.46 -33.86
N PHE A 1161 -29.12 34.30 -34.70
CA PHE A 1161 -29.73 35.38 -35.46
C PHE A 1161 -31.24 35.28 -35.39
N LYS A 1162 -31.90 36.40 -35.09
CA LYS A 1162 -33.36 36.51 -35.18
C LYS A 1162 -33.82 37.91 -35.56
N THR A 1163 -34.93 37.98 -36.30
CA THR A 1163 -35.56 39.25 -36.69
C THR A 1163 -36.51 39.74 -35.62
N ARG A 1164 -37.00 40.98 -35.79
CA ARG A 1164 -38.25 41.42 -35.15
C ARG A 1164 -39.46 40.63 -35.68
N VAL A 1165 -40.56 40.63 -34.93
CA VAL A 1165 -41.84 40.05 -35.34
C VAL A 1165 -42.51 40.94 -36.39
N PHE A 1166 -43.13 40.33 -37.40
CA PHE A 1166 -43.98 40.97 -38.41
C PHE A 1166 -45.28 40.17 -38.59
N SER A 1167 -46.26 40.72 -39.29
CA SER A 1167 -47.58 40.11 -39.46
C SER A 1167 -47.86 39.77 -40.92
N ILE A 1168 -48.44 38.60 -41.17
CA ILE A 1168 -48.88 38.12 -42.48
C ILE A 1168 -50.41 38.22 -42.53
N PRO A 1169 -50.98 39.20 -43.25
CA PRO A 1169 -52.44 39.38 -43.34
C PRO A 1169 -53.07 38.41 -44.34
N ASN A 1170 -54.40 38.27 -44.32
CA ASN A 1170 -55.18 37.50 -45.29
C ASN A 1170 -55.29 38.15 -46.69
N VAL A 1171 -54.16 38.65 -47.21
CA VAL A 1171 -54.05 39.27 -48.54
C VAL A 1171 -52.69 38.95 -49.18
N ASN A 1172 -52.71 38.77 -50.50
CA ASN A 1172 -51.51 38.63 -51.33
C ASN A 1172 -51.24 39.92 -52.12
N VAL A 1173 -49.98 40.16 -52.52
CA VAL A 1173 -49.67 41.19 -53.52
C VAL A 1173 -50.38 40.80 -54.81
N GLN A 1174 -51.16 41.72 -55.38
CA GLN A 1174 -51.74 41.50 -56.70
C GLN A 1174 -50.61 41.56 -57.72
N ASP A 1175 -50.49 40.51 -58.53
CA ASP A 1175 -49.56 40.44 -59.65
C ASP A 1175 -49.84 41.63 -60.57
N ILE A 1176 -48.89 42.57 -60.69
CA ILE A 1176 -48.94 43.59 -61.74
C ILE A 1176 -48.65 42.83 -63.03
N LYS A 1177 -49.71 42.33 -63.68
CA LYS A 1177 -49.62 41.90 -65.07
C LYS A 1177 -49.14 43.10 -65.88
N GLY A 1178 -47.93 43.00 -66.42
CA GLY A 1178 -47.45 43.90 -67.46
C GLY A 1178 -48.43 43.92 -68.62
N ASN A 1179 -48.69 45.12 -69.13
CA ASN A 1179 -49.29 45.32 -70.45
C ASN A 1179 -48.34 44.81 -71.54
#